data_AF-G2FHY3-F1
#
_entry.id   AF-G2FHY3-F1
#
_cell.length_a   1.000
_cell.length_b   1.000
_cell.length_c   1.000
_cell.angle_alpha   90.00
_cell.angle_beta   90.00
_cell.angle_gamma   90.00
#
_symmetry.space_group_name_H-M   'P 1'
#
loop_
_entity.id
_entity.type
_entity.pdbx_description
1 polymer ?
#
loop_
_entity_poly.entity_id
_entity_poly.type
_entity_poly.pdbx_seq_one_letter_code
_entity_poly.pdbx_strand_id
1 'polypeptide(L)'
;MIPCLSEIDSIQKHYLDFLDALEDGGFAGDLNPDYGNRVVLSTDNSIYQVLPQGVIYPQNADDLVLIARLAGQERFNQVRITARGGGTGTNGQSLTDGLVVDISKHMNAILEINANERWVRVQAGVVKDQLNNALKPYGLFFAPELSTSNRATIGGMISTDASGQGSILYGKTRDHVLELKSILLGGGVWHSAPLSDDQFTEICCRNDQIGTIHRMLDQIYCDNREQIDNRFPVLNRCLTGYDLAHIRDEQGRFNLNSILCGAEGSLGFVAEAKLNLLPIPKFSALINIKYDSFESSLRDAKALMEWGPTSIETIDSKVLNLAMQDIVWESVRDYFPQNQQEVAICGINLVEYTGDDEQQLRRRVDKLTNYLKQVSGKTGKCFGYSTVYGAGEIDKIWAMRKKAVGLLGNTQGEKRPIPFVEDTAVPPESLADYIMEFRQLLDEANLQYGMFGHVDVGVLHVRPAIDMKDEQQARQIRTITDQVVKLTQKYRGLLWGEHGKGVRSEYTPEFFGELYPELQKIKALFDPHNQLNPGKIATPLGWEGSLLKIDKVPTRGQHDRQIAPAVRDEYTEAMFCNGNGACYNYDPRDVMCPSWKATRQRIHSPKGRSSLVREWLRLLSCKGVDVVAESRLVKKTRLLRPCLAGSETPSPDAMAVTTFPTRFM
;
A
#
# COMPACT_ATOMS: atom_id res chain seq x y z
N MET A 1 36.42 14.88 13.89
CA MET A 1 36.18 13.80 12.90
C MET A 1 34.72 13.39 13.09
N ILE A 2 33.91 13.15 12.06
CA ILE A 2 32.52 12.72 12.30
C ILE A 2 32.56 11.32 12.95
N PRO A 3 31.81 11.06 14.04
CA PRO A 3 31.84 9.78 14.74
C PRO A 3 31.52 8.58 13.83
N CYS A 4 32.39 7.58 13.81
CA CYS A 4 32.22 6.33 13.06
C CYS A 4 31.62 5.26 13.95
N LEU A 5 30.71 4.44 13.40
CA LEU A 5 30.14 3.29 14.09
C LEU A 5 31.02 2.06 13.83
N SER A 6 31.54 1.45 14.89
CA SER A 6 32.37 0.23 14.82
C SER A 6 31.61 -1.06 15.12
N GLU A 7 30.39 -0.95 15.65
CA GLU A 7 29.54 -2.07 16.06
C GLU A 7 28.14 -1.82 15.51
N ILE A 8 27.65 -2.79 14.75
CA ILE A 8 26.35 -2.80 14.08
C ILE A 8 25.70 -4.18 14.26
N ASP A 9 24.40 -4.27 13.96
CA ASP A 9 23.63 -5.50 14.13
C ASP A 9 24.17 -6.65 13.25
N SER A 10 24.51 -7.77 13.89
CA SER A 10 25.07 -8.95 13.23
C SER A 10 23.98 -9.82 12.60
N ILE A 11 24.28 -10.40 11.45
CA ILE A 11 23.39 -11.32 10.74
C ILE A 11 23.50 -12.71 11.36
N GLN A 12 22.37 -13.38 11.54
CA GLN A 12 22.37 -14.75 12.06
C GLN A 12 22.94 -15.73 11.03
N LYS A 13 23.74 -16.69 11.51
CA LYS A 13 24.53 -17.59 10.67
C LYS A 13 23.72 -18.33 9.59
N HIS A 14 22.54 -18.87 9.93
CA HIS A 14 21.76 -19.66 8.98
C HIS A 14 21.23 -18.84 7.78
N TYR A 15 21.09 -17.52 7.93
CA TYR A 15 20.77 -16.65 6.80
C TYR A 15 21.99 -16.36 5.92
N LEU A 16 23.18 -16.24 6.51
CA LEU A 16 24.43 -16.16 5.73
C LEU A 16 24.65 -17.46 4.94
N ASP A 17 24.51 -18.61 5.60
CA ASP A 17 24.63 -19.93 4.96
C ASP A 17 23.63 -20.09 3.78
N PHE A 18 22.45 -19.47 3.87
CA PHE A 18 21.46 -19.45 2.78
C PHE A 18 21.86 -18.53 1.62
N LEU A 19 22.40 -17.34 1.93
CA LEU A 19 22.90 -16.40 0.91
C LEU A 19 24.12 -16.99 0.18
N ASP A 20 25.04 -17.62 0.90
CA ASP A 20 26.20 -18.31 0.31
C ASP A 20 25.71 -19.46 -0.61
N ALA A 21 24.69 -20.22 -0.18
CA ALA A 21 24.12 -21.27 -1.02
C ALA A 21 23.39 -20.73 -2.27
N LEU A 22 22.85 -19.51 -2.23
CA LEU A 22 22.31 -18.83 -3.42
C LEU A 22 23.43 -18.46 -4.39
N GLU A 23 24.50 -17.85 -3.89
CA GLU A 23 25.67 -17.48 -4.68
C GLU A 23 26.31 -18.71 -5.34
N ASP A 24 26.57 -19.78 -4.56
CA ASP A 24 27.07 -21.07 -5.05
C ASP A 24 26.10 -21.72 -6.06
N GLY A 25 24.80 -21.48 -5.88
CA GLY A 25 23.73 -21.94 -6.77
C GLY A 25 23.63 -21.18 -8.09
N GLY A 26 24.46 -20.16 -8.32
CA GLY A 26 24.47 -19.35 -9.53
C GLY A 26 23.38 -18.28 -9.57
N PHE A 27 22.96 -17.76 -8.42
CA PHE A 27 22.02 -16.64 -8.34
C PHE A 27 22.53 -15.43 -9.14
N ALA A 28 21.73 -14.94 -10.08
CA ALA A 28 22.14 -13.91 -11.02
C ALA A 28 21.90 -12.47 -10.52
N GLY A 29 20.99 -12.31 -9.56
CA GLY A 29 20.62 -11.04 -8.96
C GLY A 29 21.60 -10.53 -7.90
N ASP A 30 21.16 -9.53 -7.12
CA ASP A 30 22.00 -8.94 -6.07
C ASP A 30 21.68 -9.53 -4.69
N LEU A 31 22.72 -9.94 -3.95
CA LEU A 31 22.65 -10.33 -2.54
C LEU A 31 23.23 -9.19 -1.68
N ASN A 32 22.40 -8.58 -0.83
CA ASN A 32 22.79 -7.40 -0.03
C ASN A 32 22.58 -7.68 1.48
N PRO A 33 23.54 -8.36 2.13
CA PRO A 33 23.54 -8.53 3.59
C PRO A 33 23.97 -7.26 4.34
N ASP A 34 24.45 -6.22 3.65
CA ASP A 34 24.97 -5.02 4.31
C ASP A 34 23.89 -4.28 5.12
N TYR A 35 24.35 -3.62 6.17
CA TYR A 35 23.49 -2.95 7.13
C TYR A 35 22.71 -1.77 6.53
N GLY A 36 23.30 -1.06 5.57
CA GLY A 36 22.65 0.07 4.90
C GLY A 36 21.39 -0.34 4.14
N ASN A 37 21.48 -1.39 3.31
CA ASN A 37 20.32 -1.94 2.62
C ASN A 37 19.29 -2.50 3.60
N ARG A 38 19.71 -3.23 4.64
CA ARG A 38 18.82 -3.74 5.69
C ARG A 38 18.02 -2.62 6.37
N VAL A 39 18.69 -1.54 6.77
CA VAL A 39 18.06 -0.37 7.40
C VAL A 39 17.06 0.31 6.45
N VAL A 40 17.42 0.52 5.18
CA VAL A 40 16.52 1.20 4.23
C VAL A 40 15.27 0.37 3.92
N LEU A 41 15.38 -0.95 3.93
CA LEU A 41 14.27 -1.87 3.68
C LEU A 41 13.50 -2.27 4.94
N SER A 42 13.93 -1.82 6.13
CA SER A 42 13.25 -2.08 7.41
C SER A 42 11.90 -1.38 7.58
N THR A 43 11.52 -0.50 6.64
CA THR A 43 10.27 0.27 6.70
C THR A 43 9.50 0.19 5.38
N ASP A 44 8.18 0.20 5.46
CA ASP A 44 7.27 0.45 4.35
C ASP A 44 6.47 1.74 4.62
N ASN A 45 5.20 1.82 4.25
CA ASN A 45 4.34 2.97 4.52
C ASN A 45 3.50 2.78 5.81
N SER A 46 3.75 1.72 6.57
CA SER A 46 3.15 1.48 7.89
C SER A 46 3.90 2.20 9.01
N ILE A 47 3.41 2.02 10.25
CA ILE A 47 4.03 2.53 11.47
C ILE A 47 5.23 1.70 11.96
N TYR A 48 5.44 0.52 11.37
CA TYR A 48 6.40 -0.48 11.85
C TYR A 48 7.81 -0.26 11.28
N GLN A 49 8.80 -0.74 12.01
CA GLN A 49 10.19 -0.80 11.58
C GLN A 49 10.78 -2.14 12.03
N VAL A 50 11.10 -3.03 11.08
CA VAL A 50 11.62 -4.37 11.36
C VAL A 50 12.89 -4.57 10.55
N LEU A 51 14.03 -4.75 11.21
CA LEU A 51 15.32 -4.91 10.56
C LEU A 51 15.44 -6.34 9.98
N PRO A 52 15.56 -6.52 8.65
CA PRO A 52 15.76 -7.82 8.05
C PRO A 52 17.22 -8.29 8.23
N GLN A 53 17.48 -9.57 7.97
CA GLN A 53 18.83 -10.17 7.93
C GLN A 53 19.58 -9.84 6.63
N GLY A 54 18.85 -9.55 5.56
CA GLY A 54 19.42 -9.24 4.25
C GLY A 54 18.35 -8.92 3.23
N VAL A 55 18.77 -8.34 2.10
CA VAL A 55 17.90 -8.00 0.97
C VAL A 55 18.41 -8.69 -0.29
N ILE A 56 17.51 -9.38 -0.98
CA ILE A 56 17.78 -10.12 -2.22
C ILE A 56 17.00 -9.44 -3.35
N TYR A 57 17.67 -9.18 -4.47
CA TYR A 57 17.07 -8.60 -5.68
C TYR A 57 17.21 -9.61 -6.83
N PRO A 58 16.21 -10.49 -7.07
CA PRO A 58 16.27 -11.47 -8.15
C PRO A 58 16.31 -10.76 -9.51
N GLN A 59 17.15 -11.27 -10.41
CA GLN A 59 17.29 -10.78 -11.78
C GLN A 59 16.13 -11.26 -12.67
N ASN A 60 15.63 -12.46 -12.43
CA ASN A 60 14.63 -13.13 -13.28
C ASN A 60 13.84 -14.20 -12.50
N ALA A 61 12.98 -14.95 -13.20
CA ALA A 61 12.17 -16.00 -12.59
C ALA A 61 12.99 -17.22 -12.11
N ASP A 62 14.14 -17.51 -12.73
CA ASP A 62 15.00 -18.63 -12.34
C ASP A 62 15.66 -18.37 -10.98
N ASP A 63 16.03 -17.13 -10.69
CA ASP A 63 16.47 -16.69 -9.36
C ASP A 63 15.39 -16.94 -8.30
N LEU A 64 14.12 -16.65 -8.59
CA LEU A 64 13.00 -16.96 -7.69
C LEU A 64 12.82 -18.46 -7.48
N VAL A 65 12.97 -19.25 -8.55
CA VAL A 65 12.95 -20.73 -8.49
C VAL A 65 14.09 -21.23 -7.60
N LEU A 66 15.30 -20.67 -7.73
CA LEU A 66 16.44 -21.04 -6.91
C LEU A 66 16.19 -20.73 -5.42
N ILE A 67 15.71 -19.53 -5.11
CA ILE A 67 15.31 -19.14 -3.74
C ILE A 67 14.31 -20.15 -3.16
N ALA A 68 13.23 -20.42 -3.89
CA ALA A 68 12.16 -21.30 -3.40
C ALA A 68 12.61 -22.77 -3.29
N ARG A 69 13.49 -23.24 -4.18
CA ARG A 69 14.07 -24.58 -4.14
C ARG A 69 14.99 -24.75 -2.94
N LEU A 70 15.88 -23.79 -2.68
CA LEU A 70 16.75 -23.81 -1.50
C LEU A 70 15.92 -23.72 -0.22
N ALA A 71 14.94 -22.83 -0.16
CA ALA A 71 14.06 -22.70 1.01
C ALA A 71 13.23 -23.98 1.27
N GLY A 72 12.99 -24.80 0.25
CA GLY A 72 12.34 -26.10 0.39
C GLY A 72 13.24 -27.22 0.96
N GLN A 73 14.54 -26.96 1.18
CA GLN A 73 15.45 -27.94 1.76
C GLN A 73 15.37 -27.93 3.29
N GLU A 74 15.42 -29.11 3.90
CA GLU A 74 15.29 -29.28 5.35
C GLU A 74 16.26 -28.40 6.17
N ARG A 75 17.51 -28.27 5.71
CA ARG A 75 18.53 -27.43 6.36
C ARG A 75 18.20 -25.94 6.40
N PHE A 76 17.28 -25.48 5.55
CA PHE A 76 16.87 -24.09 5.43
C PHE A 76 15.45 -23.83 5.92
N ASN A 77 14.75 -24.81 6.51
CA ASN A 77 13.38 -24.67 7.03
C ASN A 77 13.15 -23.52 8.04
N GLN A 78 14.22 -22.96 8.59
CA GLN A 78 14.18 -21.83 9.52
C GLN A 78 14.27 -20.47 8.82
N VAL A 79 14.68 -20.44 7.55
CA VAL A 79 14.84 -19.22 6.75
C VAL A 79 13.46 -18.63 6.48
N ARG A 80 13.25 -17.43 6.98
CA ARG A 80 12.02 -16.67 6.72
C ARG A 80 12.25 -15.72 5.55
N ILE A 81 11.31 -15.70 4.61
CA ILE A 81 11.41 -14.93 3.37
C ILE A 81 10.12 -14.16 3.16
N THR A 82 10.24 -12.87 2.82
CA THR A 82 9.10 -12.00 2.51
C THR A 82 9.31 -11.33 1.17
N ALA A 83 8.36 -11.55 0.25
CA ALA A 83 8.34 -10.87 -1.02
C ALA A 83 8.04 -9.37 -0.83
N ARG A 84 8.68 -8.54 -1.63
CA ARG A 84 8.49 -7.08 -1.63
C ARG A 84 8.44 -6.54 -3.05
N GLY A 85 7.51 -5.61 -3.26
CA GLY A 85 7.43 -4.78 -4.47
C GLY A 85 7.81 -3.33 -4.15
N GLY A 86 6.92 -2.40 -4.46
CA GLY A 86 7.13 -0.96 -4.17
C GLY A 86 7.38 -0.62 -2.69
N GLY A 87 6.89 -1.44 -1.75
CA GLY A 87 6.96 -1.17 -0.32
C GLY A 87 6.01 -0.04 0.11
N THR A 88 4.84 0.04 -0.54
CA THR A 88 3.81 1.07 -0.36
C THR A 88 2.69 0.67 0.59
N GLY A 89 2.66 -0.60 1.02
CA GLY A 89 1.65 -1.12 1.95
C GLY A 89 1.69 -0.42 3.31
N THR A 90 0.52 -0.29 3.93
CA THR A 90 0.32 0.49 5.16
C THR A 90 0.18 -0.36 6.42
N ASN A 91 0.24 -1.69 6.31
CA ASN A 91 0.02 -2.60 7.43
C ASN A 91 1.25 -3.50 7.72
N GLY A 92 2.43 -3.18 7.21
CA GLY A 92 3.65 -3.96 7.46
C GLY A 92 3.73 -5.27 6.67
N GLN A 93 2.99 -5.38 5.57
CA GLN A 93 2.89 -6.59 4.74
C GLN A 93 4.27 -7.03 4.21
N SER A 94 5.13 -6.05 3.93
CA SER A 94 6.42 -6.24 3.26
C SER A 94 7.63 -6.20 4.20
N LEU A 95 7.39 -6.33 5.51
CA LEU A 95 8.40 -6.28 6.56
C LEU A 95 8.65 -7.66 7.16
N THR A 96 9.92 -7.93 7.47
CA THR A 96 10.35 -9.19 8.09
C THR A 96 11.65 -8.98 8.84
N ASP A 97 11.86 -9.80 9.86
CA ASP A 97 13.12 -9.97 10.57
C ASP A 97 14.02 -11.05 9.92
N GLY A 98 13.58 -11.67 8.82
CA GLY A 98 14.33 -12.60 7.96
C GLY A 98 14.84 -11.94 6.68
N LEU A 99 14.72 -12.60 5.52
CA LEU A 99 15.16 -12.08 4.22
C LEU A 99 14.04 -11.38 3.45
N VAL A 100 14.34 -10.19 2.93
CA VAL A 100 13.46 -9.49 1.99
C VAL A 100 13.84 -9.89 0.57
N VAL A 101 12.89 -10.35 -0.23
CA VAL A 101 13.05 -10.59 -1.68
C VAL A 101 12.33 -9.48 -2.43
N ASP A 102 13.08 -8.46 -2.88
CA ASP A 102 12.54 -7.31 -3.59
C ASP A 102 12.55 -7.52 -5.10
N ILE A 103 11.39 -7.87 -5.64
CA ILE A 103 11.18 -8.24 -7.05
C ILE A 103 11.17 -7.00 -7.96
N SER A 104 11.10 -5.78 -7.40
CA SER A 104 10.85 -4.57 -8.19
C SER A 104 12.07 -4.00 -8.93
N LYS A 105 13.29 -4.36 -8.49
CA LYS A 105 14.52 -3.73 -9.01
C LYS A 105 14.83 -4.14 -10.45
N HIS A 106 14.84 -5.44 -10.71
CA HIS A 106 15.25 -6.01 -12.02
C HIS A 106 14.08 -6.60 -12.80
N MET A 107 13.09 -7.20 -12.13
CA MET A 107 11.95 -7.85 -12.79
C MET A 107 10.81 -6.86 -13.08
N ASN A 108 11.08 -5.80 -13.85
CA ASN A 108 10.13 -4.70 -14.13
C ASN A 108 9.88 -4.45 -15.63
N ALA A 109 10.00 -5.49 -16.45
CA ALA A 109 9.70 -5.45 -17.88
C ALA A 109 8.21 -5.70 -18.21
N ILE A 110 7.71 -4.95 -19.18
CA ILE A 110 6.48 -5.26 -19.91
C ILE A 110 6.88 -6.22 -21.04
N LEU A 111 6.43 -7.47 -20.96
CA LEU A 111 6.91 -8.56 -21.80
C LEU A 111 6.19 -8.58 -23.16
N GLU A 112 4.88 -8.35 -23.15
CA GLU A 112 4.05 -8.43 -24.35
C GLU A 112 2.77 -7.60 -24.19
N ILE A 113 2.38 -6.85 -25.22
CA ILE A 113 1.09 -6.14 -25.30
C ILE A 113 0.34 -6.66 -26.52
N ASN A 114 -0.85 -7.25 -26.29
CA ASN A 114 -1.78 -7.60 -27.35
C ASN A 114 -2.99 -6.66 -27.30
N ALA A 115 -2.93 -5.60 -28.12
CA ALA A 115 -3.98 -4.60 -28.17
C ALA A 115 -5.29 -5.12 -28.80
N ASN A 116 -5.19 -6.09 -29.72
CA ASN A 116 -6.35 -6.66 -30.42
C ASN A 116 -7.22 -7.49 -29.46
N GLU A 117 -6.57 -8.37 -28.68
CA GLU A 117 -7.24 -9.22 -27.69
C GLU A 117 -7.35 -8.53 -26.31
N ARG A 118 -6.80 -7.32 -26.17
CA ARG A 118 -6.83 -6.49 -24.96
C ARG A 118 -6.27 -7.20 -23.73
N TRP A 119 -5.03 -7.67 -23.83
CA TRP A 119 -4.28 -8.16 -22.69
C TRP A 119 -2.80 -7.75 -22.74
N VAL A 120 -2.16 -7.79 -21.59
CA VAL A 120 -0.72 -7.54 -21.43
C VAL A 120 -0.09 -8.62 -20.56
N ARG A 121 1.15 -9.00 -20.87
CA ARG A 121 2.00 -9.82 -19.99
C ARG A 121 3.12 -8.97 -19.41
N VAL A 122 3.27 -9.00 -18.09
CA VAL A 122 4.23 -8.17 -17.35
C VAL A 122 4.95 -8.97 -16.29
N GLN A 123 6.18 -8.55 -15.95
CA GLN A 123 6.82 -9.00 -14.72
C GLN A 123 6.21 -8.31 -13.50
N ALA A 124 6.25 -8.98 -12.35
CA ALA A 124 5.62 -8.53 -11.11
C ALA A 124 6.17 -7.19 -10.57
N GLY A 125 7.39 -6.81 -10.94
CA GLY A 125 8.02 -5.55 -10.53
C GLY A 125 7.62 -4.33 -11.36
N VAL A 126 6.83 -4.48 -12.43
CA VAL A 126 6.34 -3.35 -13.24
C VAL A 126 5.51 -2.41 -12.38
N VAL A 127 5.76 -1.10 -12.47
CA VAL A 127 4.97 -0.08 -11.77
C VAL A 127 3.67 0.20 -12.53
N LYS A 128 2.55 0.40 -11.82
CA LYS A 128 1.25 0.62 -12.47
C LYS A 128 1.28 1.75 -13.50
N ASP A 129 1.79 2.93 -13.13
CA ASP A 129 1.81 4.07 -14.06
C ASP A 129 2.80 3.86 -15.22
N GLN A 130 3.84 3.04 -15.04
CA GLN A 130 4.72 2.60 -16.13
C GLN A 130 3.92 1.78 -17.15
N LEU A 131 3.11 0.84 -16.66
CA LEU A 131 2.24 0.02 -17.49
C LEU A 131 1.22 0.89 -18.25
N ASN A 132 0.45 1.72 -17.55
CA ASN A 132 -0.58 2.54 -18.20
C ASN A 132 0.00 3.55 -19.21
N ASN A 133 1.20 4.08 -18.97
CA ASN A 133 1.87 4.91 -19.97
C ASN A 133 2.26 4.14 -21.24
N ALA A 134 2.65 2.86 -21.13
CA ALA A 134 2.94 2.02 -22.28
C ALA A 134 1.67 1.58 -23.05
N LEU A 135 0.53 1.49 -22.35
CA LEU A 135 -0.75 1.08 -22.95
C LEU A 135 -1.50 2.23 -23.62
N LYS A 136 -1.28 3.48 -23.17
CA LYS A 136 -1.97 4.68 -23.66
C LYS A 136 -1.98 4.84 -25.19
N PRO A 137 -0.89 4.57 -25.94
CA PRO A 137 -0.89 4.66 -27.41
C PRO A 137 -1.89 3.71 -28.10
N TYR A 138 -2.30 2.64 -27.43
CA TYR A 138 -3.28 1.66 -27.93
C TYR A 138 -4.72 2.02 -27.54
N GLY A 139 -4.94 3.13 -26.81
CA GLY A 139 -6.25 3.49 -26.27
C GLY A 139 -6.73 2.55 -25.17
N LEU A 140 -5.82 1.84 -24.51
CA LEU A 140 -6.09 0.86 -23.46
C LEU A 140 -5.44 1.27 -22.14
N PHE A 141 -5.97 0.74 -21.04
CA PHE A 141 -5.39 0.89 -19.70
C PHE A 141 -5.67 -0.34 -18.83
N PHE A 142 -4.81 -0.56 -17.85
CA PHE A 142 -5.08 -1.43 -16.71
C PHE A 142 -5.83 -0.61 -15.65
N ALA A 143 -7.05 -1.04 -15.34
CA ALA A 143 -8.06 -0.19 -14.71
C ALA A 143 -7.94 0.04 -13.19
N PRO A 144 -7.51 -0.94 -12.37
CA PRO A 144 -7.45 -0.74 -10.92
C PRO A 144 -6.57 0.45 -10.55
N GLU A 145 -7.13 1.42 -9.82
CA GLU A 145 -6.47 2.69 -9.49
C GLU A 145 -6.00 2.75 -8.04
N LEU A 146 -4.91 3.49 -7.76
CA LEU A 146 -4.38 3.64 -6.40
C LEU A 146 -3.62 4.94 -6.20
N SER A 147 -3.65 5.46 -4.97
CA SER A 147 -2.94 6.69 -4.59
C SER A 147 -1.41 6.60 -4.71
N THR A 148 -0.85 5.39 -4.78
CA THR A 148 0.61 5.14 -4.92
C THR A 148 1.01 4.59 -6.29
N SER A 149 0.16 4.77 -7.31
CA SER A 149 0.31 4.24 -8.68
C SER A 149 1.66 4.45 -9.36
N ASN A 150 2.37 5.52 -8.99
CA ASN A 150 3.67 5.88 -9.55
C ASN A 150 4.86 5.09 -8.97
N ARG A 151 4.61 4.17 -8.04
CA ARG A 151 5.64 3.35 -7.39
C ARG A 151 5.16 1.99 -6.89
N ALA A 152 3.85 1.77 -6.76
CA ALA A 152 3.32 0.44 -6.49
C ALA A 152 3.51 -0.45 -7.72
N THR A 153 3.83 -1.71 -7.45
CA THR A 153 4.13 -2.70 -8.48
C THR A 153 2.95 -3.63 -8.70
N ILE A 154 2.80 -4.17 -9.91
CA ILE A 154 1.74 -5.11 -10.28
C ILE A 154 1.68 -6.32 -9.34
N GLY A 155 2.83 -6.92 -9.01
CA GLY A 155 2.89 -8.03 -8.05
C GLY A 155 2.45 -7.63 -6.65
N GLY A 156 2.70 -6.39 -6.23
CA GLY A 156 2.20 -5.85 -4.98
C GLY A 156 0.68 -5.69 -4.99
N MET A 157 0.13 -5.14 -6.09
CA MET A 157 -1.31 -5.02 -6.28
C MET A 157 -2.02 -6.37 -6.27
N ILE A 158 -1.46 -7.38 -6.97
CA ILE A 158 -1.97 -8.76 -6.95
C ILE A 158 -1.92 -9.31 -5.53
N SER A 159 -0.78 -9.14 -4.84
CA SER A 159 -0.57 -9.69 -3.50
C SER A 159 -1.47 -9.08 -2.44
N THR A 160 -1.99 -7.86 -2.63
CA THR A 160 -2.95 -7.24 -1.71
C THR A 160 -4.39 -7.25 -2.24
N ASP A 161 -4.62 -7.80 -3.43
CA ASP A 161 -5.85 -7.64 -4.21
C ASP A 161 -6.33 -6.17 -4.25
N ALA A 162 -5.41 -5.28 -4.60
CA ALA A 162 -5.62 -3.85 -4.52
C ALA A 162 -6.82 -3.40 -5.38
N SER A 163 -7.55 -2.43 -4.86
CA SER A 163 -8.61 -1.73 -5.56
C SER A 163 -8.40 -0.22 -5.48
N GLY A 164 -9.42 0.53 -5.90
CA GLY A 164 -9.49 1.95 -5.66
C GLY A 164 -10.67 2.56 -6.41
N GLN A 165 -10.51 3.81 -6.80
CA GLN A 165 -11.56 4.56 -7.49
C GLN A 165 -12.06 3.82 -8.73
N GLY A 166 -13.38 3.80 -8.92
CA GLY A 166 -14.02 3.15 -10.06
C GLY A 166 -14.14 1.63 -9.93
N SER A 167 -13.81 1.03 -8.78
CA SER A 167 -13.90 -0.43 -8.59
C SER A 167 -15.31 -1.00 -8.74
N ILE A 168 -16.36 -0.18 -8.61
CA ILE A 168 -17.75 -0.62 -8.91
C ILE A 168 -17.91 -0.94 -10.40
N LEU A 169 -17.28 -0.13 -11.26
CA LEU A 169 -17.38 -0.29 -12.70
C LEU A 169 -16.36 -1.29 -13.24
N TYR A 170 -15.14 -1.24 -12.71
CA TYR A 170 -14.00 -1.97 -13.28
C TYR A 170 -13.60 -3.22 -12.51
N GLY A 171 -14.01 -3.37 -11.26
CA GLY A 171 -13.55 -4.44 -10.37
C GLY A 171 -12.24 -4.12 -9.64
N LYS A 172 -11.69 -5.14 -8.98
CA LYS A 172 -10.39 -5.11 -8.27
C LYS A 172 -9.29 -5.75 -9.11
N THR A 173 -8.05 -5.70 -8.63
CA THR A 173 -6.90 -6.30 -9.31
C THR A 173 -7.15 -7.74 -9.76
N ARG A 174 -7.68 -8.63 -8.92
CA ARG A 174 -7.94 -10.03 -9.31
C ARG A 174 -8.88 -10.18 -10.51
N ASP A 175 -9.85 -9.29 -10.68
CA ASP A 175 -10.86 -9.38 -11.74
C ASP A 175 -10.22 -9.10 -13.12
N HIS A 176 -9.02 -8.54 -13.10
CA HIS A 176 -8.20 -8.30 -14.26
C HIS A 176 -7.09 -9.34 -14.47
N VAL A 177 -6.88 -10.28 -13.53
CA VAL A 177 -5.85 -11.31 -13.64
C VAL A 177 -6.35 -12.49 -14.47
N LEU A 178 -5.80 -12.64 -15.66
CA LEU A 178 -6.08 -13.77 -16.55
C LEU A 178 -5.20 -14.99 -16.23
N GLU A 179 -3.92 -14.75 -15.95
CA GLU A 179 -2.94 -15.79 -15.65
C GLU A 179 -1.88 -15.27 -14.67
N LEU A 180 -1.43 -16.09 -13.71
CA LEU A 180 -0.25 -15.81 -12.89
C LEU A 180 0.80 -16.88 -13.10
N LYS A 181 2.06 -16.47 -13.31
CA LYS A 181 3.21 -17.36 -13.15
C LYS A 181 3.74 -17.23 -11.73
N SER A 182 3.49 -18.25 -10.93
CA SER A 182 3.85 -18.31 -9.51
C SER A 182 4.94 -19.34 -9.26
N ILE A 183 5.85 -19.02 -8.34
CA ILE A 183 6.88 -19.94 -7.85
C ILE A 183 6.48 -20.35 -6.43
N LEU A 184 6.21 -21.64 -6.26
CA LEU A 184 5.85 -22.24 -4.98
C LEU A 184 7.10 -22.70 -4.22
N LEU A 185 6.98 -22.86 -2.90
CA LEU A 185 8.03 -23.44 -2.08
C LEU A 185 8.45 -24.81 -2.63
N GLY A 186 9.76 -25.07 -2.69
CA GLY A 186 10.34 -26.23 -3.40
C GLY A 186 10.72 -25.93 -4.85
N GLY A 187 10.40 -24.75 -5.38
CA GLY A 187 10.80 -24.30 -6.72
C GLY A 187 9.85 -24.70 -7.84
N GLY A 188 8.65 -25.19 -7.51
CA GLY A 188 7.62 -25.51 -8.49
C GLY A 188 7.10 -24.25 -9.19
N VAL A 189 7.11 -24.23 -10.52
CA VAL A 189 6.53 -23.15 -11.32
C VAL A 189 5.12 -23.54 -11.73
N TRP A 190 4.15 -22.66 -11.46
CA TRP A 190 2.76 -22.87 -11.82
C TRP A 190 2.19 -21.68 -12.58
N HIS A 191 1.43 -21.98 -13.64
CA HIS A 191 0.66 -21.00 -14.40
C HIS A 191 -0.82 -21.17 -14.05
N SER A 192 -1.34 -20.33 -13.16
CA SER A 192 -2.74 -20.40 -12.75
C SER A 192 -3.62 -19.54 -13.64
N ALA A 193 -4.73 -20.11 -14.09
CA ALA A 193 -5.80 -19.45 -14.84
C ALA A 193 -7.15 -20.10 -14.48
N PRO A 194 -8.30 -19.49 -14.81
CA PRO A 194 -9.60 -20.15 -14.68
C PRO A 194 -9.66 -21.46 -15.49
N LEU A 195 -10.15 -22.53 -14.87
CA LEU A 195 -10.17 -23.90 -15.41
C LEU A 195 -11.61 -24.36 -15.65
N SER A 196 -11.89 -24.92 -16.83
CA SER A 196 -13.11 -25.70 -17.05
C SER A 196 -13.11 -26.96 -16.18
N ASP A 197 -14.28 -27.60 -16.03
CA ASP A 197 -14.41 -28.84 -15.25
C ASP A 197 -13.50 -29.96 -15.75
N ASP A 198 -13.33 -30.09 -17.07
CA ASP A 198 -12.43 -31.08 -17.67
C ASP A 198 -10.96 -30.78 -17.32
N GLN A 199 -10.53 -29.52 -17.46
CA GLN A 199 -9.17 -29.08 -17.13
C GLN A 199 -8.89 -29.22 -15.63
N PHE A 200 -9.88 -28.89 -14.80
CA PHE A 200 -9.80 -29.04 -13.36
C PHE A 200 -9.65 -30.51 -12.96
N THR A 201 -10.42 -31.40 -13.58
CA THR A 201 -10.33 -32.85 -13.35
C THR A 201 -8.94 -33.38 -13.71
N GLU A 202 -8.41 -32.98 -14.87
CA GLU A 202 -7.05 -33.35 -15.30
C GLU A 202 -5.99 -32.89 -14.30
N ILE A 203 -6.08 -31.64 -13.83
CA ILE A 203 -5.16 -31.10 -12.81
C ILE A 203 -5.30 -31.86 -11.49
N CYS A 204 -6.52 -32.21 -11.08
CA CYS A 204 -6.77 -33.02 -9.89
C CYS A 204 -6.24 -34.46 -9.99
N CYS A 205 -6.01 -34.99 -11.19
CA CYS A 205 -5.37 -36.30 -11.38
C CYS A 205 -3.85 -36.28 -11.20
N ARG A 206 -3.22 -35.09 -11.09
CA ARG A 206 -1.78 -34.99 -10.87
C ARG A 206 -1.38 -35.54 -9.49
N ASN A 207 -0.27 -36.27 -9.46
CA ASN A 207 0.33 -36.84 -8.24
C ASN A 207 1.42 -35.94 -7.63
N ASP A 208 1.27 -34.62 -7.75
CA ASP A 208 2.23 -33.63 -7.26
C ASP A 208 1.56 -32.59 -6.33
N GLN A 209 2.34 -31.60 -5.91
CA GLN A 209 1.86 -30.52 -5.05
C GLN A 209 0.69 -29.76 -5.68
N ILE A 210 0.71 -29.54 -7.00
CA ILE A 210 -0.34 -28.81 -7.71
C ILE A 210 -1.66 -29.57 -7.68
N GLY A 211 -1.66 -30.86 -8.01
CA GLY A 211 -2.88 -31.67 -7.92
C GLY A 211 -3.44 -31.72 -6.50
N THR A 212 -2.54 -31.79 -5.50
CA THR A 212 -2.93 -31.78 -4.08
C THR A 212 -3.58 -30.46 -3.66
N ILE A 213 -2.99 -29.32 -4.05
CA ILE A 213 -3.54 -27.99 -3.79
C ILE A 213 -4.96 -27.86 -4.35
N HIS A 214 -5.18 -28.26 -5.61
CA HIS A 214 -6.48 -28.12 -6.28
C HIS A 214 -7.55 -28.99 -5.62
N ARG A 215 -7.25 -30.27 -5.35
CA ARG A 215 -8.19 -31.18 -4.65
C ARG A 215 -8.56 -30.65 -3.27
N MET A 216 -7.57 -30.22 -2.50
CA MET A 216 -7.78 -29.76 -1.12
C MET A 216 -8.56 -28.45 -1.06
N LEU A 217 -8.25 -27.49 -1.93
CA LEU A 217 -8.98 -26.22 -1.99
C LEU A 217 -10.44 -26.42 -2.41
N ASP A 218 -10.67 -27.32 -3.37
CA ASP A 218 -12.01 -27.66 -3.80
C ASP A 218 -12.82 -28.32 -2.69
N GLN A 219 -12.21 -29.25 -1.97
CA GLN A 219 -12.82 -29.88 -0.80
C GLN A 219 -13.15 -28.84 0.28
N ILE A 220 -12.21 -27.97 0.64
CA ILE A 220 -12.43 -26.90 1.63
C ILE A 220 -13.61 -26.01 1.21
N TYR A 221 -13.67 -25.63 -0.07
CA TYR A 221 -14.77 -24.82 -0.58
C TYR A 221 -16.12 -25.55 -0.49
N CYS A 222 -16.19 -26.79 -0.96
CA CYS A 222 -17.42 -27.57 -0.96
C CYS A 222 -17.92 -27.84 0.46
N ASP A 223 -17.03 -28.21 1.38
CA ASP A 223 -17.37 -28.55 2.76
C ASP A 223 -17.86 -27.32 3.57
N ASN A 224 -17.45 -26.10 3.18
CA ASN A 224 -17.71 -24.87 3.95
C ASN A 224 -18.59 -23.84 3.24
N ARG A 225 -19.19 -24.18 2.09
CA ARG A 225 -19.92 -23.23 1.22
C ARG A 225 -20.97 -22.41 1.97
N GLU A 226 -21.84 -23.06 2.73
CA GLU A 226 -22.90 -22.38 3.50
C GLU A 226 -22.31 -21.43 4.56
N GLN A 227 -21.22 -21.81 5.22
CA GLN A 227 -20.56 -20.97 6.21
C GLN A 227 -19.92 -19.75 5.57
N ILE A 228 -19.29 -19.90 4.40
CA ILE A 228 -18.70 -18.81 3.63
C ILE A 228 -19.79 -17.79 3.26
N ASP A 229 -20.91 -18.26 2.70
CA ASP A 229 -22.04 -17.42 2.29
C ASP A 229 -22.69 -16.67 3.47
N ASN A 230 -22.78 -17.32 4.64
CA ASN A 230 -23.38 -16.72 5.84
C ASN A 230 -22.43 -15.76 6.58
N ARG A 231 -21.11 -15.98 6.50
CA ARG A 231 -20.13 -15.22 7.28
C ARG A 231 -19.72 -13.93 6.60
N PHE A 232 -19.54 -13.95 5.28
CA PHE A 232 -19.07 -12.79 4.54
C PHE A 232 -20.26 -12.09 3.87
N PRO A 233 -20.57 -10.84 4.27
CA PRO A 233 -21.63 -10.08 3.60
C PRO A 233 -21.25 -9.83 2.14
N VAL A 234 -22.27 -9.70 1.30
CA VAL A 234 -22.09 -9.27 -0.10
C VAL A 234 -21.62 -7.81 -0.09
N LEU A 235 -20.31 -7.60 -0.23
CA LEU A 235 -19.67 -6.29 -0.31
C LEU A 235 -18.99 -6.14 -1.67
N ASN A 236 -19.14 -4.97 -2.30
CA ASN A 236 -18.45 -4.63 -3.56
C ASN A 236 -16.93 -4.73 -3.42
N ARG A 237 -16.40 -4.43 -2.23
CA ARG A 237 -15.02 -4.71 -1.87
C ARG A 237 -15.00 -5.80 -0.81
N CYS A 238 -14.77 -7.02 -1.26
CA CYS A 238 -14.78 -8.20 -0.40
C CYS A 238 -13.37 -8.56 0.14
N LEU A 239 -13.37 -9.68 0.86
CA LEU A 239 -12.26 -10.37 1.51
C LEU A 239 -10.90 -10.28 0.79
N THR A 240 -9.85 -9.94 1.53
CA THR A 240 -8.45 -10.19 1.15
C THR A 240 -7.91 -11.39 1.94
N GLY A 241 -6.88 -12.07 1.44
CA GLY A 241 -6.23 -13.19 2.13
C GLY A 241 -7.00 -14.50 2.07
N TYR A 242 -6.75 -15.26 1.00
CA TYR A 242 -7.31 -16.57 0.65
C TYR A 242 -8.82 -16.52 0.37
N ASP A 243 -9.20 -15.86 -0.73
CA ASP A 243 -10.60 -15.65 -1.07
C ASP A 243 -11.28 -16.93 -1.58
N LEU A 244 -11.77 -17.73 -0.64
CA LEU A 244 -12.55 -18.94 -0.91
C LEU A 244 -13.94 -18.64 -1.48
N ALA A 245 -14.51 -17.46 -1.21
CA ALA A 245 -15.83 -17.10 -1.72
C ALA A 245 -15.85 -16.99 -3.25
N HIS A 246 -14.71 -16.63 -3.85
CA HIS A 246 -14.56 -16.43 -5.29
C HIS A 246 -13.67 -17.48 -5.97
N ILE A 247 -13.44 -18.64 -5.34
CA ILE A 247 -12.66 -19.72 -5.96
C ILE A 247 -13.35 -20.31 -7.21
N ARG A 248 -14.66 -20.08 -7.33
CA ARG A 248 -15.44 -20.34 -8.54
C ARG A 248 -15.87 -19.01 -9.14
N ASP A 249 -15.64 -18.83 -10.44
CA ASP A 249 -16.12 -17.65 -11.15
C ASP A 249 -17.62 -17.73 -11.46
N GLU A 250 -18.18 -16.68 -12.07
CA GLU A 250 -19.60 -16.61 -12.44
C GLU A 250 -20.04 -17.72 -13.41
N GLN A 251 -19.10 -18.30 -14.16
CA GLN A 251 -19.34 -19.43 -15.06
C GLN A 251 -19.13 -20.79 -14.38
N GLY A 252 -18.81 -20.81 -13.09
CA GLY A 252 -18.57 -22.02 -12.31
C GLY A 252 -17.18 -22.63 -12.49
N ARG A 253 -16.23 -21.95 -13.14
CA ARG A 253 -14.87 -22.45 -13.36
C ARG A 253 -14.01 -22.32 -12.10
N PHE A 254 -13.15 -23.31 -11.84
CA PHE A 254 -12.17 -23.23 -10.74
C PHE A 254 -11.11 -22.18 -11.07
N ASN A 255 -10.90 -21.20 -10.19
CA ASN A 255 -9.91 -20.15 -10.38
C ASN A 255 -8.97 -20.02 -9.16
N LEU A 256 -7.76 -20.58 -9.27
CA LEU A 256 -6.75 -20.48 -8.21
C LEU A 256 -6.29 -19.02 -7.98
N ASN A 257 -6.45 -18.14 -8.96
CA ASN A 257 -6.04 -16.73 -8.82
C ASN A 257 -6.78 -16.05 -7.68
N SER A 258 -8.01 -16.45 -7.33
CA SER A 258 -8.74 -15.90 -6.19
C SER A 258 -8.06 -16.18 -4.84
N ILE A 259 -7.30 -17.27 -4.72
CA ILE A 259 -6.54 -17.59 -3.51
C ILE A 259 -5.17 -16.90 -3.50
N LEU A 260 -4.51 -16.81 -4.66
CA LEU A 260 -3.18 -16.21 -4.80
C LEU A 260 -3.23 -14.67 -4.74
N CYS A 261 -4.28 -14.06 -5.28
CA CYS A 261 -4.57 -12.65 -5.10
C CYS A 261 -4.92 -12.37 -3.64
N GLY A 262 -4.32 -11.33 -3.05
CA GLY A 262 -4.50 -11.02 -1.64
C GLY A 262 -3.71 -11.92 -0.67
N ALA A 263 -2.90 -12.85 -1.15
CA ALA A 263 -2.10 -13.76 -0.31
C ALA A 263 -0.88 -13.09 0.34
N GLU A 264 -0.54 -11.85 0.00
CA GLU A 264 0.59 -11.10 0.57
C GLU A 264 1.93 -11.86 0.50
N GLY A 265 2.14 -12.68 -0.53
CA GLY A 265 3.35 -13.49 -0.68
C GLY A 265 3.50 -14.64 0.34
N SER A 266 2.43 -15.00 1.06
CA SER A 266 2.45 -16.11 2.03
C SER A 266 2.32 -17.50 1.37
N LEU A 267 1.96 -17.57 0.09
CA LEU A 267 1.75 -18.83 -0.65
C LEU A 267 2.77 -19.07 -1.77
N GLY A 268 3.61 -18.08 -2.07
CA GLY A 268 4.61 -18.16 -3.15
C GLY A 268 5.00 -16.80 -3.70
N PHE A 269 5.92 -16.78 -4.65
CA PHE A 269 6.31 -15.58 -5.38
C PHE A 269 5.49 -15.44 -6.67
N VAL A 270 4.91 -14.27 -6.91
CA VAL A 270 4.37 -13.91 -8.22
C VAL A 270 5.52 -13.37 -9.06
N ALA A 271 5.87 -14.04 -10.16
CA ALA A 271 6.93 -13.59 -11.07
C ALA A 271 6.40 -12.78 -12.25
N GLU A 272 5.31 -13.25 -12.85
CA GLU A 272 4.70 -12.62 -14.03
C GLU A 272 3.17 -12.71 -13.93
N ALA A 273 2.48 -11.78 -14.59
CA ALA A 273 1.03 -11.78 -14.71
C ALA A 273 0.62 -11.48 -16.15
N LYS A 274 -0.40 -12.21 -16.62
CA LYS A 274 -1.20 -11.83 -17.79
C LYS A 274 -2.46 -11.13 -17.29
N LEU A 275 -2.66 -9.90 -17.73
CA LEU A 275 -3.74 -9.03 -17.28
C LEU A 275 -4.64 -8.67 -18.46
N ASN A 276 -5.96 -8.61 -18.25
CA ASN A 276 -6.85 -7.99 -19.22
C ASN A 276 -6.69 -6.46 -19.21
N LEU A 277 -7.12 -5.82 -20.29
CA LEU A 277 -7.06 -4.38 -20.49
C LEU A 277 -8.42 -3.85 -20.87
N LEU A 278 -8.74 -2.65 -20.39
CA LEU A 278 -9.98 -1.95 -20.74
C LEU A 278 -9.70 -0.79 -21.70
N PRO A 279 -10.66 -0.44 -22.57
CA PRO A 279 -10.55 0.77 -23.39
C PRO A 279 -10.66 2.02 -22.52
N ILE A 280 -9.80 3.01 -22.78
CA ILE A 280 -9.87 4.32 -22.11
C ILE A 280 -11.17 5.02 -22.55
N PRO A 281 -12.06 5.42 -21.63
CA PRO A 281 -13.28 6.14 -21.98
C PRO A 281 -12.97 7.44 -22.74
N LYS A 282 -13.73 7.74 -23.81
CA LYS A 282 -13.48 8.94 -24.64
C LYS A 282 -13.87 10.25 -23.97
N PHE A 283 -14.92 10.23 -23.15
CA PHE A 283 -15.48 11.41 -22.52
C PHE A 283 -15.62 11.19 -21.02
N SER A 284 -15.31 12.23 -20.26
CA SER A 284 -15.48 12.25 -18.81
C SER A 284 -16.05 13.59 -18.35
N ALA A 285 -16.84 13.54 -17.30
CA ALA A 285 -17.40 14.67 -16.60
C ALA A 285 -17.30 14.42 -15.09
N LEU A 286 -16.99 15.47 -14.34
CA LEU A 286 -16.92 15.42 -12.88
C LEU A 286 -17.81 16.52 -12.31
N ILE A 287 -18.62 16.16 -11.31
CA ILE A 287 -19.50 17.07 -10.60
C ILE A 287 -19.00 17.17 -9.17
N ASN A 288 -18.59 18.37 -8.77
CA ASN A 288 -18.13 18.66 -7.42
C ASN A 288 -19.29 19.22 -6.61
N ILE A 289 -19.79 18.45 -5.64
CA ILE A 289 -20.98 18.76 -4.84
C ILE A 289 -20.55 19.20 -3.44
N LYS A 290 -21.11 20.32 -2.96
CA LYS A 290 -20.72 20.98 -1.71
C LYS A 290 -21.76 20.79 -0.61
N TYR A 291 -21.27 20.53 0.60
CA TYR A 291 -22.09 20.27 1.77
C TYR A 291 -21.68 21.14 2.95
N ASP A 292 -22.66 21.52 3.77
CA ASP A 292 -22.50 22.30 5.01
C ASP A 292 -21.94 21.48 6.17
N SER A 293 -21.88 20.16 6.01
CA SER A 293 -21.41 19.20 6.99
C SER A 293 -20.91 17.93 6.28
N PHE A 294 -19.91 17.27 6.88
CA PHE A 294 -19.40 15.99 6.37
C PHE A 294 -20.46 14.88 6.45
N GLU A 295 -21.27 14.87 7.50
CA GLU A 295 -22.37 13.91 7.64
C GLU A 295 -23.37 14.01 6.47
N SER A 296 -23.75 15.21 6.07
CA SER A 296 -24.66 15.41 4.92
C SER A 296 -24.05 14.85 3.64
N SER A 297 -22.74 15.01 3.42
CA SER A 297 -22.06 14.43 2.26
C SER A 297 -22.12 12.90 2.23
N LEU A 298 -21.97 12.24 3.39
CA LEU A 298 -22.06 10.78 3.52
C LEU A 298 -23.50 10.28 3.33
N ARG A 299 -24.47 10.93 3.96
CA ARG A 299 -25.89 10.53 3.88
C ARG A 299 -26.46 10.74 2.48
N ASP A 300 -25.99 11.76 1.75
CA ASP A 300 -26.43 12.04 0.39
C ASP A 300 -25.82 11.08 -0.64
N ALA A 301 -24.65 10.49 -0.37
CA ALA A 301 -23.97 9.56 -1.28
C ALA A 301 -24.88 8.41 -1.75
N LYS A 302 -25.73 7.87 -0.87
CA LYS A 302 -26.72 6.84 -1.23
C LYS A 302 -27.69 7.31 -2.31
N ALA A 303 -28.21 8.54 -2.20
CA ALA A 303 -29.11 9.10 -3.19
C ALA A 303 -28.37 9.41 -4.51
N LEU A 304 -27.10 9.81 -4.43
CA LEU A 304 -26.26 10.05 -5.62
C LEU A 304 -26.01 8.76 -6.41
N MET A 305 -25.84 7.62 -5.73
CA MET A 305 -25.64 6.32 -6.38
C MET A 305 -26.82 5.90 -7.27
N GLU A 306 -28.05 6.30 -6.94
CA GLU A 306 -29.24 6.03 -7.77
C GLU A 306 -29.17 6.69 -9.16
N TRP A 307 -28.31 7.69 -9.34
CA TRP A 307 -28.05 8.35 -10.63
C TRP A 307 -26.97 7.67 -11.47
N GLY A 308 -26.51 6.48 -11.04
CA GLY A 308 -25.54 5.63 -11.72
C GLY A 308 -24.26 6.35 -12.13
N PRO A 309 -23.53 7.02 -11.22
CA PRO A 309 -22.21 7.56 -11.53
C PRO A 309 -21.19 6.43 -11.75
N THR A 310 -20.05 6.77 -12.35
CA THR A 310 -18.90 5.87 -12.46
C THR A 310 -18.21 5.68 -11.11
N SER A 311 -18.09 6.74 -10.33
CA SER A 311 -17.54 6.70 -8.97
C SER A 311 -18.00 7.90 -8.14
N ILE A 312 -18.01 7.73 -6.82
CA ILE A 312 -18.21 8.83 -5.86
C ILE A 312 -17.09 8.81 -4.82
N GLU A 313 -16.35 9.91 -4.73
CA GLU A 313 -15.34 10.14 -3.69
C GLU A 313 -15.80 11.23 -2.74
N THR A 314 -15.54 11.06 -1.45
CA THR A 314 -15.86 12.07 -0.44
C THR A 314 -14.60 12.55 0.27
N ILE A 315 -14.53 13.87 0.48
CA ILE A 315 -13.41 14.53 1.16
C ILE A 315 -13.96 15.41 2.28
N ASP A 316 -13.39 15.29 3.49
CA ASP A 316 -13.74 16.16 4.62
C ASP A 316 -13.12 17.57 4.49
N SER A 317 -13.60 18.49 5.33
CA SER A 317 -13.11 19.86 5.35
C SER A 317 -11.62 19.99 5.68
N LYS A 318 -11.06 19.10 6.50
CA LYS A 318 -9.65 19.16 6.90
C LYS A 318 -8.74 18.86 5.71
N VAL A 319 -9.03 17.80 4.98
CA VAL A 319 -8.28 17.41 3.77
C VAL A 319 -8.46 18.47 2.67
N LEU A 320 -9.67 19.00 2.48
CA LEU A 320 -9.92 20.07 1.53
C LEU A 320 -9.12 21.34 1.89
N ASN A 321 -9.13 21.76 3.16
CA ASN A 321 -8.40 22.95 3.60
C ASN A 321 -6.89 22.82 3.41
N LEU A 322 -6.32 21.62 3.56
CA LEU A 322 -4.90 21.37 3.25
C LEU A 322 -4.62 21.58 1.76
N ALA A 323 -5.53 21.14 0.89
CA ALA A 323 -5.42 21.38 -0.55
C ALA A 323 -5.48 22.88 -0.87
N MET A 324 -6.40 23.61 -0.24
CA MET A 324 -6.61 25.06 -0.44
C MET A 324 -5.40 25.92 -0.10
N GLN A 325 -4.51 25.44 0.77
CA GLN A 325 -3.29 26.12 1.18
C GLN A 325 -2.07 25.78 0.32
N ASP A 326 -2.18 24.79 -0.58
CA ASP A 326 -1.11 24.34 -1.45
C ASP A 326 -1.25 24.96 -2.85
N ILE A 327 -0.12 25.12 -3.55
CA ILE A 327 -0.08 25.68 -4.91
C ILE A 327 -0.96 24.92 -5.93
N VAL A 328 -1.28 23.65 -5.68
CA VAL A 328 -2.21 22.87 -6.51
C VAL A 328 -3.60 23.50 -6.56
N TRP A 329 -4.00 24.23 -5.52
CA TRP A 329 -5.30 24.89 -5.45
C TRP A 329 -5.51 25.91 -6.57
N GLU A 330 -4.46 26.65 -6.93
CA GLU A 330 -4.52 27.67 -8.00
C GLU A 330 -4.99 27.08 -9.34
N SER A 331 -4.73 25.79 -9.56
CA SER A 331 -5.13 25.10 -10.80
C SER A 331 -6.59 24.61 -10.80
N VAL A 332 -7.25 24.56 -9.64
CA VAL A 332 -8.60 23.98 -9.49
C VAL A 332 -9.62 24.89 -8.82
N ARG A 333 -9.20 26.03 -8.22
CA ARG A 333 -10.06 26.91 -7.42
C ARG A 333 -11.34 27.36 -8.14
N ASP A 334 -11.28 27.52 -9.46
CA ASP A 334 -12.41 27.96 -10.28
C ASP A 334 -13.55 26.91 -10.31
N TYR A 335 -13.23 25.65 -9.99
CA TYR A 335 -14.21 24.58 -9.79
C TYR A 335 -14.79 24.54 -8.38
N PHE A 336 -14.30 25.38 -7.47
CA PHE A 336 -14.80 25.54 -6.10
C PHE A 336 -15.20 27.00 -5.84
N PRO A 337 -16.11 27.60 -6.64
CA PRO A 337 -16.47 29.01 -6.47
C PRO A 337 -17.09 29.21 -5.09
N GLN A 338 -16.62 30.18 -4.32
CA GLN A 338 -17.16 30.48 -3.00
C GLN A 338 -17.62 31.94 -3.00
N ASN A 339 -18.93 32.16 -2.91
CA ASN A 339 -19.45 33.51 -2.73
C ASN A 339 -19.24 33.93 -1.27
N GLN A 340 -18.91 35.20 -1.00
CA GLN A 340 -18.67 35.68 0.38
C GLN A 340 -19.88 35.53 1.33
N GLN A 341 -21.07 35.23 0.80
CA GLN A 341 -22.32 34.98 1.53
C GLN A 341 -22.69 33.48 1.63
N GLU A 342 -21.91 32.58 1.03
CA GLU A 342 -22.19 31.13 1.05
C GLU A 342 -21.74 30.47 2.37
N VAL A 343 -22.45 29.40 2.71
CA VAL A 343 -22.09 28.52 3.83
C VAL A 343 -20.69 27.94 3.61
N ALA A 344 -19.91 27.81 4.67
CA ALA A 344 -18.58 27.20 4.58
C ALA A 344 -18.68 25.75 4.07
N ILE A 345 -17.78 25.37 3.15
CA ILE A 345 -17.70 24.01 2.63
C ILE A 345 -17.11 23.11 3.72
N CYS A 346 -17.93 22.24 4.29
CA CYS A 346 -17.51 21.31 5.34
C CYS A 346 -17.32 19.86 4.84
N GLY A 347 -17.70 19.59 3.59
CA GLY A 347 -17.49 18.32 2.91
C GLY A 347 -17.82 18.44 1.42
N ILE A 348 -17.18 17.61 0.62
CA ILE A 348 -17.44 17.54 -0.83
C ILE A 348 -17.59 16.10 -1.30
N ASN A 349 -18.50 15.90 -2.27
CA ASN A 349 -18.55 14.67 -3.07
C ASN A 349 -18.08 14.99 -4.49
N LEU A 350 -17.09 14.25 -4.97
CA LEU A 350 -16.62 14.27 -6.35
C LEU A 350 -17.29 13.11 -7.09
N VAL A 351 -18.29 13.42 -7.91
CA VAL A 351 -19.08 12.44 -8.66
C VAL A 351 -18.60 12.43 -10.10
N GLU A 352 -18.03 11.30 -10.54
CA GLU A 352 -17.50 11.15 -11.90
C GLU A 352 -18.44 10.35 -12.78
N TYR A 353 -18.54 10.76 -14.05
CA TYR A 353 -19.18 10.03 -15.12
C TYR A 353 -18.19 9.86 -16.25
N THR A 354 -18.12 8.65 -16.80
CA THR A 354 -17.32 8.32 -17.98
C THR A 354 -18.20 7.66 -19.04
N GLY A 355 -17.79 7.76 -20.31
CA GLY A 355 -18.47 7.10 -21.42
C GLY A 355 -17.84 7.38 -22.78
N ASP A 356 -18.33 6.66 -23.78
CA ASP A 356 -17.85 6.77 -25.17
C ASP A 356 -18.76 7.62 -26.07
N ASP A 357 -19.88 8.09 -25.55
CA ASP A 357 -20.83 9.00 -26.21
C ASP A 357 -21.00 10.27 -25.37
N GLU A 358 -20.58 11.41 -25.93
CA GLU A 358 -20.64 12.71 -25.26
C GLU A 358 -22.08 13.17 -24.97
N GLN A 359 -23.03 12.90 -25.87
CA GLN A 359 -24.42 13.31 -25.68
C GLN A 359 -25.07 12.50 -24.57
N GLN A 360 -24.81 11.19 -24.52
CA GLN A 360 -25.32 10.34 -23.43
C GLN A 360 -24.70 10.75 -22.08
N LEU A 361 -23.40 11.04 -22.06
CA LEU A 361 -22.70 11.55 -20.87
C LEU A 361 -23.36 12.85 -20.37
N ARG A 362 -23.54 13.83 -21.27
CA ARG A 362 -24.18 15.11 -20.94
C ARG A 362 -25.60 14.92 -20.40
N ARG A 363 -26.42 14.04 -21.01
CA ARG A 363 -27.76 13.73 -20.50
C ARG A 363 -27.75 13.15 -19.08
N ARG A 364 -26.77 12.32 -18.73
CA ARG A 364 -26.62 11.77 -17.37
C ARG A 364 -26.23 12.87 -16.38
N VAL A 365 -25.28 13.73 -16.75
CA VAL A 365 -24.87 14.89 -15.96
C VAL A 365 -26.04 15.86 -15.77
N ASP A 366 -26.81 16.16 -16.81
CA ASP A 366 -27.97 17.06 -16.75
C ASP A 366 -29.06 16.52 -15.81
N LYS A 367 -29.31 15.20 -15.82
CA LYS A 367 -30.24 14.57 -14.89
C LYS A 367 -29.82 14.78 -13.43
N LEU A 368 -28.56 14.48 -13.10
CA LEU A 368 -28.07 14.66 -11.74
C LEU A 368 -28.07 16.14 -11.33
N THR A 369 -27.56 17.03 -12.18
CA THR A 369 -27.49 18.47 -11.87
C THR A 369 -28.88 19.11 -11.71
N ASN A 370 -29.89 18.64 -12.44
CA ASN A 370 -31.29 19.04 -12.22
C ASN A 370 -31.84 18.55 -10.87
N TYR A 371 -31.53 17.31 -10.48
CA TYR A 371 -31.85 16.82 -9.13
C TYR A 371 -31.18 17.67 -8.04
N LEU A 372 -29.89 17.95 -8.18
CA LEU A 372 -29.13 18.78 -7.23
C LEU A 372 -29.76 20.16 -7.07
N LYS A 373 -30.20 20.82 -8.16
CA LYS A 373 -30.93 22.09 -8.10
C LYS A 373 -32.23 21.99 -7.27
N GLN A 374 -32.95 20.88 -7.37
CA GLN A 374 -34.22 20.68 -6.65
C GLN A 374 -34.04 20.39 -5.16
N VAL A 375 -32.91 19.82 -4.75
CA VAL A 375 -32.61 19.49 -3.35
C VAL A 375 -31.71 20.52 -2.67
N SER A 376 -31.10 21.43 -3.44
CA SER A 376 -30.16 22.43 -2.95
C SER A 376 -30.74 23.25 -1.79
N GLY A 377 -29.99 23.32 -0.69
CA GLY A 377 -30.35 24.10 0.50
C GLY A 377 -31.39 23.44 1.42
N LYS A 378 -31.86 22.22 1.11
CA LYS A 378 -32.65 21.42 2.06
C LYS A 378 -31.76 20.81 3.13
N THR A 379 -32.32 20.58 4.32
CA THR A 379 -31.60 19.93 5.44
C THR A 379 -31.00 18.59 5.00
N GLY A 380 -29.72 18.39 5.26
CA GLY A 380 -29.01 17.15 4.93
C GLY A 380 -28.64 16.99 3.45
N LYS A 381 -28.83 18.04 2.62
CA LYS A 381 -28.54 18.03 1.19
C LYS A 381 -27.48 19.06 0.82
N CYS A 382 -26.98 18.95 -0.41
CA CYS A 382 -26.00 19.90 -0.93
C CYS A 382 -26.53 21.33 -0.92
N PHE A 383 -25.64 22.32 -0.89
CA PHE A 383 -26.02 23.74 -1.07
C PHE A 383 -25.52 24.32 -2.40
N GLY A 384 -24.70 23.57 -3.13
CA GLY A 384 -24.18 23.97 -4.42
C GLY A 384 -23.34 22.89 -5.09
N TYR A 385 -23.07 23.07 -6.37
CA TYR A 385 -22.17 22.19 -7.13
C TYR A 385 -21.50 22.95 -8.27
N SER A 386 -20.47 22.34 -8.85
CA SER A 386 -19.88 22.74 -10.14
C SER A 386 -19.70 21.52 -11.04
N THR A 387 -19.55 21.76 -12.33
CA THR A 387 -19.37 20.69 -13.33
C THR A 387 -18.13 20.95 -14.16
N VAL A 388 -17.35 19.90 -14.37
CA VAL A 388 -16.08 19.91 -15.10
C VAL A 388 -16.15 18.86 -16.20
N TYR A 389 -15.71 19.21 -17.40
CA TYR A 389 -15.68 18.29 -18.54
C TYR A 389 -14.25 18.15 -19.06
N GLY A 390 -13.94 16.96 -19.57
CA GLY A 390 -12.67 16.68 -20.21
C GLY A 390 -11.63 16.12 -19.24
N ALA A 391 -10.97 15.05 -19.68
CA ALA A 391 -10.03 14.29 -18.86
C ALA A 391 -8.90 15.16 -18.28
N GLY A 392 -8.33 16.08 -19.07
CA GLY A 392 -7.21 16.92 -18.60
C GLY A 392 -7.56 17.87 -17.45
N GLU A 393 -8.80 18.39 -17.41
CA GLU A 393 -9.24 19.26 -16.29
C GLU A 393 -9.65 18.43 -15.07
N ILE A 394 -10.27 17.28 -15.29
CA ILE A 394 -10.63 16.32 -14.25
C ILE A 394 -9.36 15.77 -13.57
N ASP A 395 -8.31 15.49 -14.34
CA ASP A 395 -7.01 15.05 -13.84
C ASP A 395 -6.38 16.06 -12.87
N LYS A 396 -6.62 17.38 -13.05
CA LYS A 396 -6.15 18.40 -12.10
C LYS A 396 -6.84 18.26 -10.74
N ILE A 397 -8.15 17.98 -10.74
CA ILE A 397 -8.93 17.75 -9.51
C ILE A 397 -8.47 16.46 -8.82
N TRP A 398 -8.25 15.39 -9.59
CA TRP A 398 -7.71 14.14 -9.05
C TRP A 398 -6.29 14.31 -8.51
N ALA A 399 -5.45 15.09 -9.18
CA ALA A 399 -4.11 15.45 -8.70
C ALA A 399 -4.19 16.23 -7.39
N MET A 400 -5.13 17.18 -7.26
CA MET A 400 -5.39 17.89 -6.01
C MET A 400 -5.78 16.91 -4.90
N ARG A 401 -6.75 16.01 -5.13
CA ARG A 401 -7.18 14.99 -4.16
C ARG A 401 -6.00 14.12 -3.71
N LYS A 402 -5.22 13.60 -4.67
CA LYS A 402 -4.05 12.76 -4.41
C LYS A 402 -2.99 13.49 -3.59
N LYS A 403 -2.76 14.77 -3.90
CA LYS A 403 -1.80 15.63 -3.19
C LYS A 403 -2.28 15.97 -1.77
N ALA A 404 -3.56 16.32 -1.59
CA ALA A 404 -4.15 16.65 -0.30
C ALA A 404 -3.98 15.52 0.73
N VAL A 405 -4.21 14.27 0.31
CA VAL A 405 -3.96 13.08 1.14
C VAL A 405 -2.48 12.94 1.49
N GLY A 406 -1.56 13.28 0.56
CA GLY A 406 -0.12 13.32 0.84
C GLY A 406 0.26 14.41 1.86
N LEU A 407 -0.42 15.56 1.82
CA LEU A 407 -0.20 16.69 2.72
C LEU A 407 -0.65 16.42 4.15
N LEU A 408 -1.60 15.49 4.38
CA LEU A 408 -1.93 15.03 5.75
C LEU A 408 -0.67 14.60 6.51
N GLY A 409 0.27 13.93 5.83
CA GLY A 409 1.53 13.50 6.42
C GLY A 409 2.49 14.65 6.76
N ASN A 410 2.25 15.86 6.24
CA ASN A 410 3.07 17.06 6.44
C ASN A 410 2.48 18.07 7.44
N THR A 411 1.49 17.65 8.24
CA THR A 411 0.90 18.49 9.30
C THR A 411 1.97 19.04 10.25
N GLN A 412 1.86 20.30 10.66
CA GLN A 412 2.81 20.93 11.59
C GLN A 412 2.78 20.26 12.97
N GLY A 413 3.95 20.18 13.61
CA GLY A 413 4.13 19.57 14.93
C GLY A 413 4.51 18.08 14.88
N GLU A 414 4.53 17.48 16.07
CA GLU A 414 5.00 16.10 16.29
C GLU A 414 3.93 15.04 16.05
N LYS A 415 2.65 15.41 16.19
CA LYS A 415 1.51 14.52 15.90
C LYS A 415 1.34 14.39 14.39
N ARG A 416 1.26 13.17 13.89
CA ARG A 416 1.13 12.89 12.45
C ARG A 416 -0.07 11.98 12.19
N PRO A 417 -0.92 12.30 11.20
CA PRO A 417 -1.93 11.36 10.70
C PRO A 417 -1.25 10.09 10.17
N ILE A 418 -1.48 8.96 10.85
CA ILE A 418 -0.81 7.69 10.55
C ILE A 418 -1.82 6.58 10.21
N PRO A 419 -1.46 5.64 9.33
CA PRO A 419 -2.34 4.55 8.93
C PRO A 419 -2.27 3.36 9.90
N PHE A 420 -3.18 3.31 10.88
CA PHE A 420 -3.29 2.13 11.78
C PHE A 420 -4.72 1.59 11.92
N VAL A 421 -5.74 2.40 11.58
CA VAL A 421 -7.16 2.03 11.59
C VAL A 421 -7.87 2.42 10.28
N GLU A 422 -7.12 2.69 9.21
CA GLU A 422 -7.71 3.00 7.90
C GLU A 422 -8.23 1.73 7.21
N ASP A 423 -8.99 1.94 6.13
CA ASP A 423 -9.42 0.88 5.20
C ASP A 423 -10.44 -0.11 5.79
N THR A 424 -11.39 0.41 6.55
CA THR A 424 -12.57 -0.36 6.98
C THR A 424 -13.65 -0.30 5.91
N ALA A 425 -14.27 -1.44 5.65
CA ALA A 425 -15.37 -1.59 4.70
C ALA A 425 -16.63 -2.01 5.44
N VAL A 426 -17.73 -1.27 5.28
CA VAL A 426 -19.05 -1.63 5.82
C VAL A 426 -20.07 -1.60 4.68
N PRO A 427 -21.24 -2.23 4.82
CA PRO A 427 -22.32 -2.06 3.84
C PRO A 427 -22.59 -0.56 3.58
N PRO A 428 -22.67 -0.09 2.32
CA PRO A 428 -22.81 1.33 2.01
C PRO A 428 -23.98 2.02 2.71
N GLU A 429 -25.09 1.31 2.93
CA GLU A 429 -26.27 1.80 3.65
C GLU A 429 -26.01 2.10 5.13
N SER A 430 -24.96 1.52 5.72
CA SER A 430 -24.55 1.71 7.11
C SER A 430 -23.38 2.69 7.27
N LEU A 431 -22.77 3.14 6.17
CA LEU A 431 -21.52 3.91 6.20
C LEU A 431 -21.64 5.20 7.00
N ALA A 432 -22.72 5.96 6.82
CA ALA A 432 -22.87 7.24 7.51
C ALA A 432 -22.90 7.07 9.04
N ASP A 433 -23.69 6.12 9.54
CA ASP A 433 -23.84 5.89 10.98
C ASP A 433 -22.55 5.29 11.58
N TYR A 434 -21.90 4.36 10.87
CA TYR A 434 -20.58 3.83 11.24
C TYR A 434 -19.55 4.96 11.42
N ILE A 435 -19.49 5.91 10.47
CA ILE A 435 -18.53 7.01 10.53
C ILE A 435 -18.87 8.00 11.64
N MET A 436 -20.15 8.25 11.94
CA MET A 436 -20.50 9.12 13.07
C MET A 436 -20.04 8.52 14.41
N GLU A 437 -20.25 7.22 14.63
CA GLU A 437 -19.75 6.55 15.83
C GLU A 437 -18.21 6.47 15.86
N PHE A 438 -17.57 6.26 14.71
CA PHE A 438 -16.10 6.28 14.63
C PHE A 438 -15.54 7.68 14.96
N ARG A 439 -16.17 8.75 14.49
CA ARG A 439 -15.80 10.12 14.86
C ARG A 439 -15.94 10.33 16.36
N GLN A 440 -17.06 9.93 16.95
CA GLN A 440 -17.29 10.03 18.38
C GLN A 440 -16.17 9.32 19.18
N LEU A 441 -15.81 8.09 18.79
CA LEU A 441 -14.70 7.33 19.40
C LEU A 441 -13.39 8.12 19.37
N LEU A 442 -13.05 8.73 18.24
CA LEU A 442 -11.81 9.53 18.09
C LEU A 442 -11.88 10.87 18.83
N ASP A 443 -13.04 11.50 18.87
CA ASP A 443 -13.27 12.77 19.59
C ASP A 443 -13.19 12.55 21.11
N GLU A 444 -13.76 11.47 21.63
CA GLU A 444 -13.63 11.04 23.05
C GLU A 444 -12.17 10.74 23.42
N ALA A 445 -11.38 10.23 22.46
CA ALA A 445 -9.93 10.04 22.62
C ALA A 445 -9.11 11.33 22.45
N ASN A 446 -9.75 12.48 22.17
CA ASN A 446 -9.13 13.79 21.91
C ASN A 446 -8.12 13.78 20.74
N LEU A 447 -8.43 13.02 19.69
CA LEU A 447 -7.57 12.90 18.52
C LEU A 447 -8.02 13.79 17.37
N GLN A 448 -7.05 14.41 16.72
CA GLN A 448 -7.26 14.99 15.40
C GLN A 448 -7.16 13.88 14.36
N TYR A 449 -7.99 13.92 13.33
CA TYR A 449 -7.99 12.93 12.24
C TYR A 449 -8.38 13.59 10.93
N GLY A 450 -7.95 12.99 9.82
CA GLY A 450 -8.47 13.27 8.48
C GLY A 450 -9.22 12.06 7.92
N MET A 451 -10.30 12.31 7.19
CA MET A 451 -11.16 11.30 6.59
C MET A 451 -11.35 11.54 5.08
N PHE A 452 -11.19 10.50 4.29
CA PHE A 452 -11.40 10.52 2.84
C PHE A 452 -11.67 9.10 2.34
N GLY A 453 -12.37 8.92 1.21
CA GLY A 453 -12.51 7.60 0.62
C GLY A 453 -13.67 7.42 -0.34
N HIS A 454 -13.96 6.15 -0.58
CA HIS A 454 -14.84 5.62 -1.61
C HIS A 454 -16.19 5.29 -0.99
N VAL A 455 -17.07 6.29 -0.91
CA VAL A 455 -18.38 6.14 -0.25
C VAL A 455 -19.32 5.22 -1.02
N ASP A 456 -19.11 5.12 -2.33
CA ASP A 456 -19.88 4.27 -3.25
C ASP A 456 -19.75 2.77 -2.94
N VAL A 457 -18.62 2.35 -2.34
CA VAL A 457 -18.32 0.97 -1.94
C VAL A 457 -18.27 0.75 -0.44
N GLY A 458 -18.66 1.75 0.36
CA GLY A 458 -18.71 1.62 1.81
C GLY A 458 -17.33 1.65 2.50
N VAL A 459 -16.32 2.26 1.86
CA VAL A 459 -14.94 2.32 2.40
C VAL A 459 -14.54 3.76 2.71
N LEU A 460 -14.05 4.01 3.93
CA LEU A 460 -13.43 5.27 4.30
C LEU A 460 -12.05 5.05 4.91
N HIS A 461 -11.09 5.89 4.52
CA HIS A 461 -9.77 5.94 5.11
C HIS A 461 -9.76 6.98 6.22
N VAL A 462 -9.48 6.53 7.44
CA VAL A 462 -9.41 7.36 8.64
C VAL A 462 -8.00 7.33 9.18
N ARG A 463 -7.38 8.51 9.30
CA ARG A 463 -6.00 8.65 9.80
C ARG A 463 -5.95 9.54 11.05
N PRO A 464 -6.02 8.94 12.25
CA PRO A 464 -5.81 9.68 13.49
C PRO A 464 -4.36 10.15 13.62
N ALA A 465 -4.20 11.34 14.21
CA ALA A 465 -2.92 11.99 14.42
C ALA A 465 -2.33 11.62 15.78
N ILE A 466 -1.24 10.85 15.75
CA ILE A 466 -0.54 10.35 16.94
C ILE A 466 0.89 10.84 16.90
N ASP A 467 1.43 11.30 18.03
CA ASP A 467 2.87 11.41 18.20
C ASP A 467 3.44 10.05 18.62
N MET A 468 4.04 9.34 17.68
CA MET A 468 4.63 8.03 17.93
C MET A 468 5.86 8.07 18.86
N LYS A 469 6.43 9.26 19.11
CA LYS A 469 7.55 9.46 20.04
C LYS A 469 7.07 9.64 21.49
N ASP A 470 5.79 9.91 21.70
CA ASP A 470 5.14 9.89 23.00
C ASP A 470 4.65 8.47 23.31
N GLU A 471 5.10 7.88 24.42
CA GLU A 471 4.73 6.51 24.79
C GLU A 471 3.25 6.36 25.15
N GLN A 472 2.66 7.37 25.77
CA GLN A 472 1.26 7.35 26.17
C GLN A 472 0.36 7.40 24.94
N GLN A 473 0.67 8.29 23.99
CA GLN A 473 -0.06 8.37 22.73
C GLN A 473 0.14 7.12 21.87
N ALA A 474 1.36 6.58 21.80
CA ALA A 474 1.60 5.34 21.06
C ALA A 474 0.79 4.14 21.60
N ARG A 475 0.55 4.08 22.93
CA ARG A 475 -0.31 3.03 23.53
C ARG A 475 -1.78 3.14 23.08
N GLN A 476 -2.25 4.34 22.69
CA GLN A 476 -3.61 4.53 22.21
C GLN A 476 -3.89 3.75 20.91
N ILE A 477 -2.86 3.43 20.11
CA ILE A 477 -3.02 2.64 18.87
C ILE A 477 -3.76 1.34 19.15
N ARG A 478 -3.35 0.59 20.18
CA ARG A 478 -3.98 -0.69 20.54
C ARG A 478 -5.44 -0.49 20.93
N THR A 479 -5.68 0.44 21.87
CA THR A 479 -7.04 0.70 22.39
C THR A 479 -8.00 1.12 21.28
N ILE A 480 -7.58 2.05 20.42
CA ILE A 480 -8.41 2.56 19.32
C ILE A 480 -8.63 1.47 18.29
N THR A 481 -7.60 0.68 17.94
CA THR A 481 -7.76 -0.42 16.97
C THR A 481 -8.75 -1.46 17.47
N ASP A 482 -8.66 -1.89 18.73
CA ASP A 482 -9.62 -2.85 19.32
C ASP A 482 -11.05 -2.30 19.33
N GLN A 483 -11.24 -1.00 19.58
CA GLN A 483 -12.56 -0.37 19.51
C GLN A 483 -13.08 -0.28 18.07
N VAL A 484 -12.24 0.06 17.09
CA VAL A 484 -12.59 0.11 15.67
C VAL A 484 -12.93 -1.28 15.14
N VAL A 485 -12.24 -2.33 15.59
CA VAL A 485 -12.56 -3.73 15.26
C VAL A 485 -13.99 -4.08 15.70
N LYS A 486 -14.32 -3.82 16.96
CA LYS A 486 -15.67 -4.05 17.51
C LYS A 486 -16.73 -3.23 16.78
N LEU A 487 -16.43 -1.96 16.49
CA LEU A 487 -17.34 -1.08 15.74
C LEU A 487 -17.58 -1.62 14.33
N THR A 488 -16.53 -2.07 13.64
CA THR A 488 -16.64 -2.63 12.29
C THR A 488 -17.50 -3.89 12.29
N GLN A 489 -17.34 -4.78 13.28
CA GLN A 489 -18.19 -5.97 13.43
C GLN A 489 -19.65 -5.62 13.76
N LYS A 490 -19.90 -4.61 14.61
CA LYS A 490 -21.26 -4.12 14.92
C LYS A 490 -22.02 -3.78 13.64
N TYR A 491 -21.33 -3.20 12.65
CA TYR A 491 -21.88 -2.84 11.36
C TYR A 491 -21.70 -3.92 10.27
N ARG A 492 -21.37 -5.16 10.67
CA ARG A 492 -21.13 -6.30 9.76
C ARG A 492 -20.13 -5.97 8.65
N GLY A 493 -19.09 -5.20 8.97
CA GLY A 493 -18.03 -4.84 8.05
C GLY A 493 -16.82 -5.75 8.09
N LEU A 494 -15.79 -5.35 7.33
CA LEU A 494 -14.46 -5.94 7.30
C LEU A 494 -13.41 -4.90 7.68
N LEU A 495 -12.36 -5.36 8.37
CA LEU A 495 -11.24 -4.52 8.80
C LEU A 495 -10.29 -4.13 7.65
N TRP A 496 -10.34 -4.87 6.53
CA TRP A 496 -9.42 -4.74 5.39
C TRP A 496 -10.21 -4.71 4.08
N GLY A 497 -10.46 -3.53 3.53
CA GLY A 497 -11.17 -3.34 2.27
C GLY A 497 -10.28 -3.53 1.03
N GLU A 498 -9.12 -2.87 1.01
CA GLU A 498 -8.24 -2.79 -0.18
C GLU A 498 -6.73 -2.78 0.11
N HIS A 499 -6.30 -2.50 1.34
CA HIS A 499 -4.89 -2.38 1.70
C HIS A 499 -4.26 -3.73 2.09
N GLY A 500 -5.04 -4.79 2.27
CA GLY A 500 -4.59 -6.07 2.84
C GLY A 500 -4.43 -6.03 4.36
N LYS A 501 -4.06 -7.16 4.97
CA LYS A 501 -4.04 -7.40 6.41
C LYS A 501 -2.70 -7.07 7.07
N GLY A 502 -1.57 -7.54 6.53
CA GLY A 502 -0.26 -7.39 7.17
C GLY A 502 -0.26 -7.77 8.65
N VAL A 503 0.32 -6.93 9.51
CA VAL A 503 0.35 -7.13 10.97
C VAL A 503 -1.05 -7.07 11.60
N ARG A 504 -2.02 -6.42 10.95
CA ARG A 504 -3.43 -6.42 11.42
C ARG A 504 -4.09 -7.79 11.23
N SER A 505 -3.40 -8.77 10.64
CA SER A 505 -3.84 -10.17 10.65
C SER A 505 -4.09 -10.72 12.03
N GLU A 506 -3.59 -10.11 13.12
CA GLU A 506 -3.98 -10.44 14.51
C GLU A 506 -5.49 -10.68 14.66
N TYR A 507 -6.33 -9.92 13.95
CA TYR A 507 -7.79 -10.01 14.05
C TYR A 507 -8.42 -11.03 13.08
N THR A 508 -7.63 -11.71 12.24
CA THR A 508 -8.13 -12.72 11.28
C THR A 508 -8.95 -13.82 11.96
N PRO A 509 -8.49 -14.44 13.07
CA PRO A 509 -9.28 -15.47 13.75
C PRO A 509 -10.66 -14.96 14.18
N GLU A 510 -10.75 -13.71 14.62
CA GLU A 510 -12.01 -13.11 15.08
C GLU A 510 -12.98 -12.85 13.92
N PHE A 511 -12.49 -12.33 12.79
CA PHE A 511 -13.32 -12.08 11.60
C PHE A 511 -13.73 -13.35 10.88
N PHE A 512 -12.85 -14.36 10.79
CA PHE A 512 -13.14 -15.62 10.09
C PHE A 512 -13.86 -16.65 10.97
N GLY A 513 -13.71 -16.59 12.29
CA GLY A 513 -14.35 -17.53 13.21
C GLY A 513 -14.00 -18.98 12.89
N GLU A 514 -15.02 -19.81 12.69
CA GLU A 514 -14.88 -21.25 12.37
C GLU A 514 -14.18 -21.52 11.03
N LEU A 515 -14.10 -20.52 10.15
CA LEU A 515 -13.37 -20.64 8.88
C LEU A 515 -11.87 -20.41 9.03
N TYR A 516 -11.38 -19.88 10.16
CA TYR A 516 -9.95 -19.61 10.32
C TYR A 516 -9.06 -20.86 10.21
N PRO A 517 -9.41 -22.03 10.79
CA PRO A 517 -8.67 -23.27 10.57
C PRO A 517 -8.54 -23.66 9.10
N GLU A 518 -9.51 -23.35 8.25
CA GLU A 518 -9.42 -23.61 6.81
C GLU A 518 -8.33 -22.75 6.15
N LEU A 519 -8.19 -21.48 6.56
CA LEU A 519 -7.07 -20.64 6.11
C LEU A 519 -5.73 -21.21 6.55
N GLN A 520 -5.66 -21.81 7.76
CA GLN A 520 -4.45 -22.45 8.25
C GLN A 520 -4.11 -23.73 7.46
N LYS A 521 -5.11 -24.50 7.05
CA LYS A 521 -4.92 -25.65 6.14
C LYS A 521 -4.36 -25.18 4.81
N ILE A 522 -4.93 -24.13 4.22
CA ILE A 522 -4.42 -23.53 2.97
C ILE A 522 -2.96 -23.12 3.14
N LYS A 523 -2.63 -22.37 4.19
CA LYS A 523 -1.25 -21.97 4.47
C LYS A 523 -0.31 -23.19 4.58
N ALA A 524 -0.73 -24.26 5.26
CA ALA A 524 0.07 -25.47 5.41
C ALA A 524 0.33 -26.22 4.09
N LEU A 525 -0.59 -26.16 3.11
CA LEU A 525 -0.42 -26.79 1.80
C LEU A 525 0.71 -26.14 0.98
N PHE A 526 0.86 -24.83 1.10
CA PHE A 526 1.86 -24.05 0.34
C PHE A 526 3.16 -23.86 1.11
N ASP A 527 3.10 -23.75 2.43
CA ASP A 527 4.24 -23.41 3.28
C ASP A 527 4.12 -24.07 4.67
N PRO A 528 4.37 -25.38 4.77
CA PRO A 528 4.18 -26.15 6.01
C PRO A 528 5.13 -25.71 7.13
N HIS A 529 6.27 -25.11 6.79
CA HIS A 529 7.26 -24.65 7.75
C HIS A 529 7.11 -23.18 8.13
N ASN A 530 6.09 -22.47 7.62
CA ASN A 530 5.83 -21.05 7.86
C ASN A 530 7.00 -20.11 7.45
N GLN A 531 7.67 -20.39 6.34
CA GLN A 531 8.80 -19.60 5.83
C GLN A 531 8.38 -18.36 5.05
N LEU A 532 7.25 -18.42 4.33
CA LEU A 532 6.78 -17.37 3.44
C LEU A 532 5.91 -16.36 4.18
N ASN A 533 6.43 -15.15 4.32
CA ASN A 533 5.81 -14.00 4.99
C ASN A 533 5.15 -14.32 6.36
N PRO A 534 5.90 -14.91 7.31
CA PRO A 534 5.34 -15.44 8.56
C PRO A 534 4.63 -14.37 9.40
N GLY A 535 3.62 -14.84 10.13
CA GLY A 535 2.87 -14.06 11.11
C GLY A 535 1.80 -13.13 10.50
N LYS A 536 1.53 -13.27 9.20
CA LYS A 536 0.50 -12.52 8.45
C LYS A 536 -0.45 -13.51 7.76
N ILE A 537 -1.66 -13.06 7.46
CA ILE A 537 -2.82 -13.80 6.94
C ILE A 537 -3.25 -14.97 7.85
N ALA A 538 -2.45 -16.04 7.92
CA ALA A 538 -2.69 -17.24 8.70
C ALA A 538 -1.36 -17.95 8.99
N THR A 539 -1.29 -18.66 10.12
CA THR A 539 -0.22 -19.63 10.38
C THR A 539 -0.60 -21.00 9.81
N PRO A 540 0.35 -21.88 9.46
CA PRO A 540 0.03 -23.25 9.07
C PRO A 540 -0.74 -23.99 10.18
N LEU A 541 -1.66 -24.88 9.80
CA LEU A 541 -2.38 -25.70 10.77
C LEU A 541 -1.39 -26.56 11.58
N GLY A 542 -1.53 -26.55 12.91
CA GLY A 542 -0.63 -27.27 13.82
C GLY A 542 0.71 -26.55 14.11
N TRP A 543 0.92 -25.35 13.59
CA TRP A 543 2.10 -24.53 13.91
C TRP A 543 2.00 -23.91 15.32
N GLU A 544 3.07 -24.00 16.12
CA GLU A 544 3.09 -23.49 17.50
C GLU A 544 3.21 -21.95 17.60
N GLY A 545 3.63 -21.29 16.52
CA GLY A 545 3.71 -19.83 16.47
C GLY A 545 2.36 -19.14 16.27
N SER A 546 2.31 -17.83 16.49
CA SER A 546 1.11 -17.01 16.34
C SER A 546 1.25 -15.94 15.27
N LEU A 547 0.12 -15.34 14.88
CA LEU A 547 0.12 -14.12 14.07
C LEU A 547 0.81 -12.97 14.83
N LEU A 548 1.46 -12.08 14.09
CA LEU A 548 2.05 -10.88 14.66
C LEU A 548 0.95 -10.05 15.31
N LYS A 549 1.28 -9.44 16.45
CA LYS A 549 0.38 -8.55 17.17
C LYS A 549 0.73 -7.10 16.92
N ILE A 550 -0.28 -6.25 16.77
CA ILE A 550 -0.11 -4.85 16.38
C ILE A 550 0.74 -4.04 17.38
N ASP A 551 0.81 -4.47 18.63
CA ASP A 551 1.56 -3.82 19.71
C ASP A 551 2.86 -4.57 20.09
N LYS A 552 3.19 -5.66 19.38
CA LYS A 552 4.42 -6.47 19.61
C LYS A 552 5.42 -6.40 18.47
N VAL A 553 5.07 -5.76 17.37
CA VAL A 553 6.02 -5.45 16.29
C VAL A 553 6.68 -4.09 16.58
N PRO A 554 8.01 -3.97 16.49
CA PRO A 554 8.68 -2.70 16.72
C PRO A 554 8.18 -1.60 15.78
N THR A 555 7.92 -0.43 16.35
CA THR A 555 7.43 0.74 15.62
C THR A 555 8.55 1.73 15.37
N ARG A 556 8.44 2.46 14.26
CA ARG A 556 9.35 3.54 13.91
C ARG A 556 9.50 4.57 15.03
N GLY A 557 8.41 4.87 15.75
CA GLY A 557 8.42 5.77 16.90
C GLY A 557 9.26 5.28 18.08
N GLN A 558 9.26 3.98 18.36
CA GLN A 558 10.10 3.39 19.41
C GLN A 558 11.60 3.57 19.12
N HIS A 559 12.00 3.46 17.85
CA HIS A 559 13.37 3.76 17.43
C HIS A 559 13.68 5.26 17.55
N ASP A 560 12.77 6.14 17.16
CA ASP A 560 12.95 7.59 17.24
C ASP A 560 13.03 8.15 18.67
N ARG A 561 12.47 7.44 19.66
CA ARG A 561 12.61 7.80 21.08
C ARG A 561 14.03 7.63 21.61
N GLN A 562 14.83 6.80 20.97
CA GLN A 562 16.22 6.57 21.36
C GLN A 562 17.16 7.69 20.89
N ILE A 563 16.68 8.57 20.00
CA ILE A 563 17.41 9.77 19.57
C ILE A 563 17.08 10.90 20.54
N ALA A 564 18.10 11.53 21.13
CA ALA A 564 17.93 12.61 22.09
C ALA A 564 17.10 13.77 21.49
N PRO A 565 16.17 14.39 22.25
CA PRO A 565 15.30 15.47 21.74
C PRO A 565 16.06 16.60 21.03
N ALA A 566 17.12 17.13 21.66
CA ALA A 566 17.94 18.19 21.07
C ALA A 566 18.60 17.80 19.73
N VAL A 567 18.92 16.52 19.55
CA VAL A 567 19.45 16.00 18.27
C VAL A 567 18.35 15.94 17.22
N ARG A 568 17.12 15.52 17.59
CA ARG A 568 15.98 15.52 16.66
C ARG A 568 15.65 16.93 16.16
N ASP A 569 15.74 17.92 17.04
CA ASP A 569 15.48 19.33 16.72
C ASP A 569 16.55 19.93 15.79
N GLU A 570 17.81 19.47 15.84
CA GLU A 570 18.86 19.91 14.92
C GLU A 570 18.82 19.16 13.56
N TYR A 571 18.31 17.94 13.52
CA TYR A 571 18.27 17.07 12.33
C TYR A 571 16.84 16.84 11.79
N THR A 572 15.99 17.87 11.86
CA THR A 572 14.55 17.81 11.53
C THR A 572 14.28 17.29 10.11
N GLU A 573 15.07 17.67 9.11
CA GLU A 573 14.93 17.20 7.72
C GLU A 573 14.98 15.67 7.59
N ALA A 574 15.87 15.03 8.35
CA ALA A 574 15.94 13.57 8.38
C ALA A 574 14.72 12.98 9.10
N MET A 575 14.26 13.62 10.17
CA MET A 575 13.13 13.17 10.99
C MET A 575 11.76 13.35 10.30
N PHE A 576 11.61 14.34 9.40
CA PHE A 576 10.34 14.67 8.74
C PHE A 576 9.92 13.70 7.64
N CYS A 577 10.84 12.91 7.09
CA CYS A 577 10.50 11.89 6.11
C CYS A 577 9.41 10.98 6.69
N ASN A 578 8.20 10.95 6.12
CA ASN A 578 7.12 10.10 6.64
C ASN A 578 7.23 8.64 6.17
N GLY A 579 8.20 8.31 5.32
CA GLY A 579 8.43 6.94 4.86
C GLY A 579 7.52 6.48 3.71
N ASN A 580 6.68 7.35 3.14
CA ASN A 580 5.70 6.94 2.11
C ASN A 580 6.30 6.49 0.77
N GLY A 581 7.61 6.66 0.59
CA GLY A 581 8.35 6.23 -0.58
C GLY A 581 8.05 7.01 -1.85
N ALA A 582 7.45 8.20 -1.79
CA ALA A 582 7.17 9.03 -2.98
C ALA A 582 8.43 9.29 -3.84
N CYS A 583 9.59 9.33 -3.19
CA CYS A 583 10.90 9.40 -3.83
C CYS A 583 11.26 8.20 -4.73
N TYR A 584 10.54 7.08 -4.62
CA TYR A 584 10.71 5.89 -5.45
C TYR A 584 9.96 5.96 -6.78
N ASN A 585 9.40 7.12 -7.14
CA ASN A 585 8.72 7.36 -8.42
C ASN A 585 9.55 6.80 -9.59
N TYR A 586 8.89 6.01 -10.44
CA TYR A 586 9.52 5.39 -11.60
C TYR A 586 9.81 6.39 -12.74
N ASP A 587 9.03 7.48 -12.86
CA ASP A 587 9.10 8.37 -14.04
C ASP A 587 10.46 9.09 -14.09
N PRO A 588 11.27 8.87 -15.14
CA PRO A 588 12.58 9.51 -15.30
C PRO A 588 12.50 11.03 -15.47
N ARG A 589 11.34 11.58 -15.87
CA ARG A 589 11.14 13.02 -16.11
C ARG A 589 10.77 13.81 -14.86
N ASP A 590 10.33 13.13 -13.81
CA ASP A 590 10.05 13.77 -12.53
C ASP A 590 11.37 14.24 -11.88
N VAL A 591 11.42 15.48 -11.41
CA VAL A 591 12.66 16.12 -10.90
C VAL A 591 13.18 15.44 -9.62
N MET A 592 12.30 14.83 -8.84
CA MET A 592 12.64 14.28 -7.54
C MET A 592 13.47 12.99 -7.69
N CYS A 593 14.67 12.98 -7.08
CA CYS A 593 15.56 11.82 -6.90
C CYS A 593 16.27 11.24 -8.14
N PRO A 594 17.08 12.01 -8.88
CA PRO A 594 17.83 11.50 -10.02
C PRO A 594 18.78 10.34 -9.65
N SER A 595 19.42 10.37 -8.47
CA SER A 595 20.34 9.30 -8.05
C SER A 595 19.66 7.93 -7.90
N TRP A 596 18.49 7.88 -7.25
CA TRP A 596 17.70 6.63 -7.16
C TRP A 596 17.29 6.13 -8.54
N LYS A 597 16.83 7.02 -9.42
CA LYS A 597 16.37 6.64 -10.76
C LYS A 597 17.52 6.09 -11.61
N ALA A 598 18.71 6.68 -11.48
CA ALA A 598 19.90 6.25 -12.19
C ALA A 598 20.45 4.91 -11.66
N THR A 599 20.52 4.71 -10.34
CA THR A 599 21.17 3.52 -9.78
C THR A 599 20.22 2.39 -9.40
N ARG A 600 18.92 2.68 -9.24
CA ARG A 600 17.92 1.79 -8.64
C ARG A 600 18.35 1.22 -7.28
N GLN A 601 19.18 1.95 -6.53
CA GLN A 601 19.61 1.59 -5.18
C GLN A 601 18.87 2.44 -4.14
N ARG A 602 18.04 1.82 -3.29
CA ARG A 602 17.12 2.57 -2.40
C ARG A 602 17.88 3.45 -1.42
N ILE A 603 19.11 3.09 -1.06
CA ILE A 603 20.05 3.88 -0.24
C ILE A 603 20.34 5.28 -0.84
N HIS A 604 20.23 5.45 -2.16
CA HIS A 604 20.47 6.73 -2.84
C HIS A 604 19.22 7.62 -2.95
N SER A 605 18.07 7.16 -2.45
CA SER A 605 16.85 7.99 -2.38
C SER A 605 16.85 8.89 -1.13
N PRO A 606 16.10 9.99 -1.10
CA PRO A 606 15.80 10.77 0.11
C PRO A 606 15.27 9.92 1.26
N LYS A 607 14.35 8.97 1.01
CA LYS A 607 13.90 8.04 2.06
C LYS A 607 15.06 7.22 2.59
N GLY A 608 15.89 6.66 1.70
CA GLY A 608 17.07 5.87 2.08
C GLY A 608 18.06 6.67 2.92
N ARG A 609 18.45 7.86 2.45
CA ARG A 609 19.36 8.76 3.18
C ARG A 609 18.79 9.19 4.52
N SER A 610 17.49 9.53 4.58
CA SER A 610 16.82 9.85 5.84
C SER A 610 16.84 8.67 6.82
N SER A 611 16.54 7.45 6.35
CA SER A 611 16.61 6.25 7.20
C SER A 611 18.01 6.00 7.73
N LEU A 612 19.04 6.11 6.88
CA LEU A 612 20.44 5.94 7.30
C LEU A 612 20.87 7.03 8.29
N VAL A 613 20.53 8.30 8.05
CA VAL A 613 20.85 9.38 8.99
C VAL A 613 20.16 9.15 10.34
N ARG A 614 18.88 8.78 10.34
CA ARG A 614 18.13 8.50 11.57
C ARG A 614 18.76 7.35 12.37
N GLU A 615 19.16 6.29 11.68
CA GLU A 615 19.79 5.15 12.33
C GLU A 615 21.19 5.50 12.87
N TRP A 616 21.97 6.30 12.14
CA TRP A 616 23.25 6.81 12.62
C TRP A 616 23.08 7.65 13.90
N LEU A 617 22.12 8.58 13.91
CA LEU A 617 21.82 9.41 15.09
C LEU A 617 21.36 8.56 16.28
N ARG A 618 20.56 7.51 16.02
CA ARG A 618 20.10 6.57 17.04
C ARG A 618 21.27 5.84 17.68
N LEU A 619 22.14 5.23 16.87
CA LEU A 619 23.27 4.45 17.36
C LEU A 619 24.28 5.32 18.12
N LEU A 620 24.52 6.55 17.69
CA LEU A 620 25.35 7.50 18.43
C LEU A 620 24.72 7.90 19.77
N SER A 621 23.41 8.16 19.78
CA SER A 621 22.68 8.47 21.03
C SER A 621 22.73 7.29 22.01
N CYS A 622 22.59 6.05 21.54
CA CYS A 622 22.73 4.84 22.35
C CYS A 622 24.14 4.67 22.94
N LYS A 623 25.17 5.19 22.27
CA LYS A 623 26.56 5.23 22.76
C LYS A 623 26.87 6.44 23.63
N GLY A 624 25.88 7.30 23.92
CA GLY A 624 26.04 8.50 24.73
C GLY A 624 26.81 9.63 24.03
N VAL A 625 26.94 9.58 22.70
CA VAL A 625 27.64 10.61 21.93
C VAL A 625 26.72 11.80 21.68
N ASP A 626 27.14 13.00 22.10
CA ASP A 626 26.46 14.25 21.76
C ASP A 626 26.84 14.71 20.34
N VAL A 627 26.02 14.29 19.37
CA VAL A 627 26.21 14.59 17.96
C VAL A 627 26.19 16.11 17.68
N VAL A 628 25.41 16.87 18.45
CA VAL A 628 25.28 18.32 18.30
C VAL A 628 26.57 19.00 18.74
N ALA A 629 27.12 18.60 19.89
CA ALA A 629 28.42 19.10 20.35
C ALA A 629 29.53 18.77 19.35
N GLU A 630 29.60 17.53 18.86
CA GLU A 630 30.60 17.10 17.86
C GLU A 630 30.47 17.87 16.53
N SER A 631 29.24 18.05 16.04
CA SER A 631 28.96 18.86 14.84
C SER A 631 29.45 20.30 15.00
N ARG A 632 29.19 20.93 16.15
CA ARG A 632 29.68 22.28 16.48
C ARG A 632 31.20 22.35 16.56
N LEU A 633 31.85 21.35 17.17
CA LEU A 633 33.32 21.25 17.23
C LEU A 633 33.93 21.14 15.84
N VAL A 634 33.38 20.29 14.95
CA VAL A 634 33.86 20.16 13.57
C VAL A 634 33.68 21.47 12.79
N LYS A 635 32.51 22.14 12.91
CA LYS A 635 32.26 23.44 12.28
C LYS A 635 33.26 24.49 12.77
N LYS A 636 33.51 24.58 14.08
CA LYS A 636 34.52 25.49 14.67
C LYS A 636 35.94 25.16 14.18
N THR A 637 36.31 23.88 14.13
CA THR A 637 37.65 23.46 13.70
C THR A 637 37.89 23.69 12.20
N ARG A 638 36.84 23.59 11.37
CA ARG A 638 36.90 23.96 9.94
C ARG A 638 36.97 25.48 9.73
N LEU A 639 36.28 26.27 10.55
CA LEU A 639 36.37 27.74 10.55
C LEU A 639 37.74 28.25 11.02
N LEU A 640 38.45 27.48 11.85
CA LEU A 640 39.81 27.79 12.32
C LEU A 640 40.93 27.38 11.35
N ARG A 641 40.61 26.97 10.12
CA ARG A 641 41.59 26.84 9.01
C ARG A 641 41.44 27.99 7.99
N PRO A 642 41.97 29.20 8.26
CA PRO A 642 42.28 30.15 7.20
C PRO A 642 43.74 29.96 6.72
N CYS A 643 43.91 30.05 5.40
CA CYS A 643 45.16 30.13 4.62
C CYS A 643 45.84 28.83 4.15
N LEU A 644 46.18 28.84 2.85
CA LEU A 644 46.75 27.79 1.96
C LEU A 644 45.66 26.88 1.37
N ALA A 645 45.09 27.08 0.17
CA ALA A 645 45.52 27.81 -1.01
C ALA A 645 44.32 28.09 -1.96
N GLY A 646 44.44 29.12 -2.79
CA GLY A 646 43.84 29.18 -4.14
C GLY A 646 42.36 29.54 -4.27
N SER A 647 42.13 30.74 -4.78
CA SER A 647 40.84 31.32 -5.19
C SER A 647 40.03 30.45 -6.16
N GLU A 648 38.80 30.12 -5.77
CA GLU A 648 37.61 30.12 -6.62
C GLU A 648 36.38 30.09 -5.71
N THR A 649 35.51 31.09 -5.85
CA THR A 649 34.28 31.25 -5.06
C THR A 649 33.23 30.19 -5.45
N PRO A 650 32.74 29.33 -4.55
CA PRO A 650 31.54 28.54 -4.81
C PRO A 650 30.28 29.32 -4.40
N SER A 651 29.22 29.19 -5.19
CA SER A 651 27.90 29.74 -4.90
C SER A 651 27.26 29.07 -3.66
N PRO A 652 26.32 29.76 -2.96
CA PRO A 652 25.74 29.27 -1.71
C PRO A 652 24.89 27.99 -1.84
N ASP A 653 24.50 27.60 -3.06
CA ASP A 653 23.55 26.50 -3.31
C ASP A 653 24.21 25.12 -3.53
N ALA A 654 25.54 25.01 -3.47
CA ALA A 654 26.26 23.76 -3.74
C ALA A 654 26.63 22.94 -2.48
N MET A 655 26.39 23.46 -1.27
CA MET A 655 26.73 22.79 0.00
C MET A 655 25.52 22.08 0.63
N ALA A 656 24.78 21.31 -0.15
CA ALA A 656 23.73 20.44 0.34
C ALA A 656 23.92 19.01 -0.20
N VAL A 657 24.30 18.09 0.70
CA VAL A 657 23.99 16.64 0.60
C VAL A 657 24.64 15.85 -0.55
N THR A 658 25.93 16.05 -0.85
CA THR A 658 26.60 15.26 -1.92
C THR A 658 27.72 14.30 -1.50
N THR A 659 28.12 14.23 -0.21
CA THR A 659 29.20 13.28 0.20
C THR A 659 29.04 12.61 1.58
N PHE A 660 27.88 12.71 2.22
CA PHE A 660 27.58 12.01 3.48
C PHE A 660 26.24 11.28 3.27
N PRO A 661 26.10 9.94 3.36
CA PRO A 661 26.73 9.02 4.32
C PRO A 661 27.16 7.63 3.77
N THR A 662 27.36 7.43 2.46
CA THR A 662 27.59 6.09 1.88
C THR A 662 28.91 5.40 2.25
N ARG A 663 29.83 6.09 2.93
CA ARG A 663 31.09 5.51 3.44
C ARG A 663 31.10 5.24 4.95
N PHE A 664 29.99 5.47 5.65
CA PHE A 664 29.96 5.53 7.12
C PHE A 664 28.96 4.57 7.78
N MET A 665 28.35 3.68 7.00
CA MET A 665 27.63 2.49 7.47
C MET A 665 28.15 1.25 6.76
#